data_AF-A0A934L153-F1
#
_entry.id   AF-A0A934L153-F1
#
_cell.length_a   1.000
_cell.length_b   1.000
_cell.length_c   1.000
_cell.angle_alpha   90.00
_cell.angle_beta   90.00
_cell.angle_gamma   90.00
#
_symmetry.space_group_name_H-M   'P 1'
#
loop_
_entity.id
_entity.type
_entity.pdbx_description
1 polymer ?
#
loop_
_entity_poly.entity_id
_entity_poly.type
_entity_poly.pdbx_seq_one_letter_code
_entity_poly.pdbx_strand_id
1 'polypeptide(L)'
;MLRRLLVLSTVAAALVLPACSGGKTGASGSGGSVTCGQQGSFCLVTCNLGCTLTGGCGITDIAQNQPLVFTFSRDVDPRTVDFTTFSLKTVNGEEPVGQFVVENQTVSFLPDVRIVQGQTFFGFAPNLDYILTLPGGPAAASAILSTSGERLQHDYTCTLRITRGVVDLDQRAPEATLATPASTFNVPRDTPIILEFSELIDFSPFFNAIAGDEPIKYRVRRSRMSSGNILVCDTGSRVFSLQGAPRLVNDIVRSRTVASFTPQETLPPGACVEVEVTGRVTDLSGRSANPQTFRFTLVEGASTEVSRSFDFQNDDLLDRQRSGGSWSGGAATFPRLGGDGRHGDFMISDGQRVTDTYWIFRTDSQVITRKPTSTIAQDETVTDGNFYFTNFIVPVGVTVEWLGTRPLKLHVRGECRIEGTMIGAGKAPSATYSVKAPTGWTTGGWPGQAGGGSGPGGGAGGNGAFGCDGTGNPNQAAFNNFNGLDGEALVVPAGHPLFGTVAGTRGRGGLLWPSHGAHALLIFNDPGSFNFNLDVAAGGSGGGFVTAGGDGVVNAAGNVNNPNPNTNPLRMGPPSAGGSLVAFGALPNGVSSSDYFVVGGAGGGGGPSHTVFAQIGELFKYRSGAAGGGGGGAMRLRVGGRFEMLAAASFDFRGGSANTISLAAANTSGASGVAGGGAGGSLLLQFASSFDLNGRIDIRGGAGGRYVSAVFRADPVGGSGGAGFLRVEAPGTAPSLALLGNVQPPAVPDSAGVLVEGDALAGFQSRFVSSGAVFPPSFVRYVIRADVDGVQRTFSDDPAVGLPAALGTAPLVFKVQGADVNLAGELLPNATPALWRNQVGPFDALQGSLFSDSTIGFRWLLLIDRTMTTNVIVREVRIDYRI
;
A
#
# COMPACT_ATOMS: atom_id res chain seq x y z
N MET A 1 30.11 -1.31 16.35
CA MET A 1 30.39 -0.10 17.16
C MET A 1 30.15 -0.44 18.62
N LEU A 2 31.24 -0.49 19.40
CA LEU A 2 31.26 -0.70 20.85
C LEU A 2 30.64 0.49 21.59
N ARG A 3 29.91 0.22 22.68
CA ARG A 3 30.24 0.82 24.00
C ARG A 3 29.60 0.05 25.16
N ARG A 4 30.48 -0.50 26.00
CA ARG A 4 30.24 -0.91 27.39
C ARG A 4 30.09 0.36 28.26
N LEU A 5 29.35 0.27 29.37
CA LEU A 5 29.88 0.66 30.69
C LEU A 5 29.11 0.00 31.85
N LEU A 6 29.92 -0.50 32.79
CA LEU A 6 29.62 -1.03 34.13
C LEU A 6 29.00 0.02 35.06
N VAL A 7 28.32 -0.39 36.14
CA VAL A 7 28.80 -0.29 37.54
C VAL A 7 27.88 -1.08 38.48
N LEU A 8 28.51 -1.95 39.29
CA LEU A 8 28.00 -2.60 40.49
C LEU A 8 28.21 -1.66 41.69
N SER A 9 27.26 -1.55 42.63
CA SER A 9 27.57 -1.44 44.07
C SER A 9 26.31 -1.42 44.96
N THR A 10 26.25 -2.41 45.84
CA THR A 10 25.50 -2.50 47.07
C THR A 10 26.00 -1.50 48.11
N VAL A 11 25.10 -0.78 48.80
CA VAL A 11 25.33 -0.24 50.15
C VAL A 11 24.06 -0.43 50.98
N ALA A 12 24.21 -1.21 52.06
CA ALA A 12 23.28 -1.26 53.16
C ALA A 12 23.44 0.00 54.02
N ALA A 13 22.32 0.64 54.39
CA ALA A 13 22.29 1.64 55.46
C ALA A 13 21.02 1.43 56.27
N ALA A 14 21.18 0.81 57.44
CA ALA A 14 20.21 0.85 58.53
C ALA A 14 20.25 2.26 59.15
N LEU A 15 19.09 2.89 59.30
CA LEU A 15 18.90 4.07 60.12
C LEU A 15 17.65 3.87 60.97
N VAL A 16 17.87 4.05 62.27
CA VAL A 16 17.01 3.76 63.40
C VAL A 16 16.55 5.11 63.99
N LEU A 17 15.25 5.18 64.36
CA LEU A 17 14.53 6.18 65.19
C LEU A 17 14.02 7.48 64.50
N PRO A 18 12.95 8.15 65.02
CA PRO A 18 12.17 7.85 66.23
C PRO A 18 10.65 7.67 66.00
N ALA A 19 10.03 6.92 66.91
CA ALA A 19 8.61 6.99 67.18
C ALA A 19 8.22 8.41 67.64
N CYS A 20 7.29 9.03 66.92
CA CYS A 20 6.51 10.16 67.41
C CYS A 20 5.04 9.74 67.38
N SER A 21 4.52 9.46 68.56
CA SER A 21 3.09 9.32 68.86
C SER A 21 2.39 10.66 68.58
N GLY A 22 1.87 10.82 67.37
CA GLY A 22 1.00 11.93 67.00
C GLY A 22 -0.43 11.43 66.89
N GLY A 23 -1.13 11.40 68.03
CA GLY A 23 -2.56 11.10 68.05
C GLY A 23 -3.34 12.12 67.23
N LYS A 24 -4.08 11.64 66.23
CA LYS A 24 -5.29 12.29 65.73
C LYS A 24 -6.37 11.23 65.73
N THR A 25 -7.17 11.29 66.78
CA THR A 25 -8.45 10.60 66.90
C THR A 25 -9.26 10.87 65.65
N GLY A 26 -9.46 9.85 64.82
CA GLY A 26 -10.52 9.84 63.84
C GLY A 26 -11.81 10.09 64.59
N ALA A 27 -12.48 11.19 64.26
CA ALA A 27 -13.83 11.46 64.73
C ALA A 27 -14.74 10.41 64.10
N SER A 28 -14.86 9.26 64.74
CA SER A 28 -16.08 8.46 64.67
C SER A 28 -17.18 9.38 65.14
N GLY A 29 -17.92 9.97 64.20
CA GLY A 29 -19.14 10.71 64.49
C GLY A 29 -20.07 9.75 65.20
N SER A 30 -20.08 9.80 66.53
CA SER A 30 -21.14 9.17 67.32
C SER A 30 -22.42 9.81 66.84
N GLY A 31 -23.28 9.04 66.16
CA GLY A 31 -24.63 9.48 65.85
C GLY A 31 -25.26 9.97 67.14
N GLY A 32 -25.48 11.29 67.24
CA GLY A 32 -26.19 11.86 68.37
C GLY A 32 -27.56 11.21 68.39
N SER A 33 -27.80 10.31 69.34
CA SER A 33 -29.13 9.76 69.59
C SER A 33 -30.02 10.92 70.00
N VAL A 34 -30.94 11.30 69.12
CA VAL A 34 -31.96 12.30 69.39
C VAL A 34 -32.96 11.64 70.35
N THR A 35 -32.97 12.06 71.61
CA THR A 35 -34.01 11.65 72.55
C THR A 35 -35.29 12.38 72.18
N CYS A 36 -36.24 11.66 71.59
CA CYS A 36 -37.55 12.21 71.27
C CYS A 36 -38.23 12.70 72.55
N GLY A 37 -38.47 14.01 72.62
CA GLY A 37 -39.15 14.61 73.75
C GLY A 37 -40.58 14.09 73.83
N GLN A 38 -40.88 13.38 74.92
CA GLN A 38 -42.11 12.62 75.24
C GLN A 38 -42.09 11.16 74.72
N GLN A 39 -42.28 10.19 75.63
CA GLN A 39 -42.45 8.79 75.26
C GLN A 39 -43.68 8.62 74.37
N GLY A 40 -43.48 8.28 73.09
CA GLY A 40 -44.55 7.85 72.19
C GLY A 40 -44.79 8.69 70.93
N SER A 41 -44.02 9.73 70.63
CA SER A 41 -44.18 10.48 69.37
C SER A 41 -43.35 9.91 68.20
N PHE A 42 -43.84 10.04 66.97
CA PHE A 42 -43.08 9.75 65.74
C PHE A 42 -42.10 10.89 65.43
N CYS A 43 -40.80 10.58 65.42
CA CYS A 43 -39.71 11.55 65.41
C CYS A 43 -38.49 10.97 64.67
N LEU A 44 -37.63 11.85 64.16
CA LEU A 44 -36.32 11.48 63.60
C LEU A 44 -35.33 11.21 64.75
N VAL A 45 -34.84 9.99 64.86
CA VAL A 45 -33.96 9.53 65.95
C VAL A 45 -32.50 9.75 65.61
N THR A 46 -32.10 9.44 64.38
CA THR A 46 -30.75 9.69 63.89
C THR A 46 -30.77 9.92 62.38
N CYS A 47 -29.73 10.55 61.87
CA CYS A 47 -29.42 10.52 60.45
C CYS A 47 -27.91 10.57 60.25
N ASN A 48 -27.43 10.11 59.09
CA ASN A 48 -26.01 10.11 58.76
C ASN A 48 -25.43 11.53 58.51
N LEU A 49 -26.28 12.57 58.55
CA LEU A 49 -25.90 13.98 58.49
C LEU A 49 -25.72 14.62 59.88
N GLY A 50 -25.84 13.83 60.97
CA GLY A 50 -25.72 14.34 62.34
C GLY A 50 -26.91 15.24 62.74
N CYS A 51 -28.13 14.78 62.49
CA CYS A 51 -29.37 15.51 62.79
C CYS A 51 -29.48 15.90 64.27
N THR A 52 -29.93 17.13 64.54
CA THR A 52 -30.09 17.69 65.89
C THR A 52 -31.55 18.06 66.21
N LEU A 53 -31.89 18.11 67.50
CA LEU A 53 -33.25 18.47 67.99
C LEU A 53 -33.70 19.88 67.58
N THR A 54 -32.78 20.79 67.31
CA THR A 54 -33.09 22.16 66.83
C THR A 54 -33.36 22.22 65.32
N GLY A 55 -33.48 21.06 64.65
CA GLY A 55 -33.97 20.98 63.28
C GLY A 55 -32.91 21.17 62.20
N GLY A 56 -31.62 20.88 62.45
CA GLY A 56 -30.55 20.99 61.44
C GLY A 56 -29.50 19.86 61.47
N CYS A 57 -28.62 19.82 60.46
CA CYS A 57 -27.53 18.83 60.33
C CYS A 57 -26.22 19.32 60.94
N GLY A 58 -25.47 18.43 61.59
CA GLY A 58 -24.06 18.65 61.94
C GLY A 58 -23.08 18.50 60.76
N ILE A 59 -23.49 17.81 59.68
CA ILE A 59 -22.71 17.61 58.46
C ILE A 59 -23.46 18.25 57.30
N THR A 60 -22.89 19.32 56.73
CA THR A 60 -23.48 20.04 55.60
C THR A 60 -22.74 19.76 54.29
N ASP A 61 -21.46 19.41 54.32
CA ASP A 61 -20.70 19.06 53.11
C ASP A 61 -20.84 17.57 52.80
N ILE A 62 -21.46 17.25 51.66
CA ILE A 62 -21.71 15.87 51.21
C ILE A 62 -21.14 15.62 49.81
N ALA A 63 -20.99 14.34 49.46
CA ALA A 63 -20.55 13.93 48.13
C ALA A 63 -21.71 13.80 47.14
N GLN A 64 -21.40 13.87 45.84
CA GLN A 64 -22.36 13.77 44.73
C GLN A 64 -23.15 12.46 44.72
N ASN A 65 -22.56 11.38 45.22
CA ASN A 65 -23.11 10.03 45.27
C ASN A 65 -23.38 9.55 46.72
N GLN A 66 -23.39 10.45 47.71
CA GLN A 66 -23.56 10.07 49.11
C GLN A 66 -25.03 9.71 49.41
N PRO A 67 -25.34 8.49 49.88
CA PRO A 67 -26.68 8.15 50.35
C PRO A 67 -27.04 9.00 51.57
N LEU A 68 -28.30 9.42 51.66
CA LEU A 68 -28.84 10.08 52.85
C LEU A 68 -29.68 9.08 53.62
N VAL A 69 -29.37 8.84 54.89
CA VAL A 69 -30.03 7.80 55.71
C VAL A 69 -30.64 8.45 56.93
N PHE A 70 -31.93 8.20 57.14
CA PHE A 70 -32.76 8.74 58.21
C PHE A 70 -33.40 7.59 58.97
N THR A 71 -33.24 7.54 60.29
CA THR A 71 -33.85 6.52 61.15
C THR A 71 -34.85 7.18 62.09
N PHE A 72 -36.07 6.69 62.08
CA PHE A 72 -37.20 7.21 62.85
C PHE A 72 -37.50 6.34 64.07
N SER A 73 -38.33 6.84 64.99
CA SER A 73 -38.69 6.11 66.21
C SER A 73 -39.69 4.98 66.00
N ARG A 74 -40.30 4.91 64.82
CA ARG A 74 -41.32 3.92 64.43
C ARG A 74 -41.18 3.59 62.96
N ASP A 75 -41.80 2.48 62.55
CA ASP A 75 -41.82 2.06 61.16
C ASP A 75 -42.52 3.12 60.30
N VAL A 76 -41.93 3.43 59.15
CA VAL A 76 -42.37 4.47 58.22
C VAL A 76 -43.34 3.87 57.20
N ASP A 77 -44.45 4.54 56.89
CA ASP A 77 -45.33 4.14 55.77
C ASP A 77 -44.66 4.51 54.44
N PRO A 78 -44.24 3.53 53.60
CA PRO A 78 -43.52 3.81 52.36
C PRO A 78 -44.32 4.65 51.36
N ARG A 79 -45.66 4.64 51.44
CA ARG A 79 -46.53 5.42 50.55
C ARG A 79 -46.49 6.91 50.82
N THR A 80 -45.89 7.31 51.95
CA THR A 80 -45.77 8.71 52.37
C THR A 80 -44.37 9.27 52.15
N VAL A 81 -43.47 8.51 51.53
CA VAL A 81 -42.08 8.90 51.28
C VAL A 81 -41.91 9.24 49.80
N ASP A 82 -41.84 10.53 49.50
CA ASP A 82 -41.56 11.08 48.18
C ASP A 82 -40.88 12.46 48.30
N PHE A 83 -40.61 13.14 47.19
CA PHE A 83 -40.00 14.48 47.21
C PHE A 83 -40.91 15.60 47.77
N THR A 84 -42.18 15.31 48.08
CA THR A 84 -43.07 16.25 48.76
C THR A 84 -42.93 16.20 50.27
N THR A 85 -42.62 15.02 50.83
CA THR A 85 -42.37 14.81 52.27
C THR A 85 -40.89 14.82 52.64
N PHE A 86 -40.02 14.45 51.69
CA PHE A 86 -38.58 14.68 51.71
C PHE A 86 -38.22 15.74 50.67
N SER A 87 -38.55 17.00 50.96
CA SER A 87 -38.25 18.09 50.03
C SER A 87 -36.75 18.34 49.98
N LEU A 88 -36.12 17.94 48.88
CA LEU A 88 -34.69 18.09 48.66
C LEU A 88 -34.48 18.89 47.38
N LYS A 89 -34.26 20.20 47.49
CA LYS A 89 -34.29 21.11 46.34
C LYS A 89 -33.16 22.12 46.35
N THR A 90 -32.63 22.47 45.19
CA THR A 90 -31.73 23.63 45.06
C THR A 90 -32.50 24.93 45.27
N VAL A 91 -31.78 26.06 45.38
CA VAL A 91 -32.39 27.41 45.40
C VAL A 91 -33.25 27.71 44.17
N ASN A 92 -33.02 27.00 43.06
CA ASN A 92 -33.79 27.12 41.82
C ASN A 92 -34.97 26.13 41.75
N GLY A 93 -35.20 25.34 42.81
CA GLY A 93 -36.27 24.35 42.88
C GLY A 93 -35.97 23.01 42.22
N GLU A 94 -34.72 22.76 41.81
CA GLU A 94 -34.32 21.49 41.17
C GLU A 94 -34.15 20.38 42.19
N GLU A 95 -34.77 19.22 41.95
CA GLU A 95 -34.66 18.03 42.78
C GLU A 95 -33.48 17.15 42.31
N PRO A 96 -32.75 16.48 43.22
CA PRO A 96 -31.73 15.53 42.82
C PRO A 96 -32.38 14.27 42.25
N VAL A 97 -31.67 13.58 41.35
CA VAL A 97 -32.14 12.33 40.77
C VAL A 97 -31.77 11.18 41.69
N GLY A 98 -32.76 10.41 42.14
CA GLY A 98 -32.53 9.28 43.04
C GLY A 98 -33.83 8.60 43.41
N GLN A 99 -33.74 7.62 44.29
CA GLN A 99 -34.90 6.88 44.78
C GLN A 99 -34.88 6.78 46.31
N PHE A 100 -36.07 6.77 46.90
CA PHE A 100 -36.24 6.48 48.32
C PHE A 100 -36.45 4.98 48.51
N VAL A 101 -35.72 4.41 49.46
CA VAL A 101 -35.89 3.03 49.93
C VAL A 101 -36.30 3.09 51.39
N VAL A 102 -37.40 2.42 51.72
CA VAL A 102 -37.95 2.38 53.08
C VAL A 102 -37.82 0.97 53.64
N GLU A 103 -37.07 0.83 54.73
CA GLU A 103 -36.83 -0.42 55.43
C GLU A 103 -37.19 -0.25 56.91
N ASN A 104 -38.41 -0.66 57.27
CA ASN A 104 -38.98 -0.50 58.60
C ASN A 104 -38.91 0.97 59.07
N GLN A 105 -38.03 1.28 60.03
CA GLN A 105 -37.84 2.60 60.62
C GLN A 105 -36.87 3.49 59.83
N THR A 106 -36.24 2.96 58.78
CA THR A 106 -35.18 3.66 58.05
C THR A 106 -35.68 4.08 56.67
N VAL A 107 -35.43 5.34 56.33
CA VAL A 107 -35.58 5.87 54.97
C VAL A 107 -34.20 6.23 54.45
N SER A 108 -33.87 5.69 53.28
CA SER A 108 -32.63 5.98 52.57
C SER A 108 -32.93 6.65 51.24
N PHE A 109 -32.39 7.83 51.01
CA PHE A 109 -32.31 8.40 49.66
C PHE A 109 -31.03 7.89 49.01
N LEU A 110 -31.18 7.11 47.94
CA LEU A 110 -30.09 6.61 47.12
C LEU A 110 -29.97 7.52 45.88
N PRO A 111 -28.96 8.41 45.82
CA PRO A 111 -28.73 9.22 44.62
C PRO A 111 -28.44 8.30 43.43
N ASP A 112 -29.09 8.57 42.30
CA ASP A 112 -28.94 7.80 41.08
C ASP A 112 -27.54 8.02 40.48
N VAL A 113 -26.99 7.02 39.80
CA VAL A 113 -25.76 7.15 39.01
C VAL A 113 -26.07 6.67 37.60
N ARG A 114 -26.26 7.62 36.70
CA ARG A 114 -26.61 7.34 35.30
C ARG A 114 -25.44 7.60 34.40
N ILE A 115 -25.25 6.74 33.40
CA ILE A 115 -24.21 6.96 32.39
C ILE A 115 -24.91 7.12 31.05
N VAL A 116 -24.79 8.32 30.47
CA VAL A 116 -25.38 8.65 29.17
C VAL A 116 -24.25 9.07 28.24
N GLN A 117 -24.07 8.33 27.14
CA GLN A 117 -23.03 8.58 26.13
C GLN A 117 -21.60 8.69 26.69
N GLY A 118 -21.27 7.87 27.69
CA GLY A 118 -19.94 7.88 28.31
C GLY A 118 -19.67 9.04 29.27
N GLN A 119 -20.70 9.81 29.63
CA GLN A 119 -20.65 10.74 30.76
C GLN A 119 -21.44 10.17 31.94
N THR A 120 -20.80 10.21 33.11
CA THR A 120 -21.42 9.81 34.38
C THR A 120 -22.11 11.00 35.04
N PHE A 121 -23.39 10.83 35.31
CA PHE A 121 -24.26 11.78 36.00
C PHE A 121 -24.57 11.23 37.39
N PHE A 122 -24.43 12.08 38.40
CA PHE A 122 -24.70 11.76 39.78
C PHE A 122 -26.00 12.41 40.23
N GLY A 123 -26.67 11.79 41.20
CA GLY A 123 -27.95 12.24 41.70
C GLY A 123 -27.92 13.67 42.25
N PHE A 124 -26.81 14.06 42.88
CA PHE A 124 -26.55 15.44 43.26
C PHE A 124 -25.61 16.11 42.26
N ALA A 125 -25.98 17.30 41.80
CA ALA A 125 -25.10 18.10 40.95
C ALA A 125 -23.94 18.71 41.77
N PRO A 126 -22.71 18.72 41.23
CA PRO A 126 -21.54 19.22 41.93
C PRO A 126 -21.64 20.73 42.17
N ASN A 127 -21.11 21.20 43.31
CA ASN A 127 -21.04 22.61 43.69
C ASN A 127 -22.40 23.32 43.79
N LEU A 128 -23.50 22.58 43.98
CA LEU A 128 -24.80 23.14 44.32
C LEU A 128 -25.11 22.98 45.81
N ASP A 129 -26.02 23.83 46.29
CA ASP A 129 -26.59 23.73 47.63
C ASP A 129 -28.02 23.19 47.52
N TYR A 130 -28.28 22.07 48.18
CA TYR A 130 -29.62 21.48 48.30
C TYR A 130 -30.19 21.76 49.68
N ILE A 131 -31.40 22.27 49.75
CA ILE A 131 -32.16 22.47 50.99
C ILE A 131 -33.01 21.22 51.19
N LEU A 132 -32.64 20.41 52.19
CA LEU A 132 -33.41 19.28 52.70
C LEU A 132 -34.42 19.80 53.72
N THR A 133 -35.71 19.57 53.50
CA THR A 133 -36.79 19.88 54.43
C THR A 133 -37.66 18.64 54.65
N LEU A 134 -37.81 18.22 55.90
CA LEU A 134 -38.79 17.22 56.33
C LEU A 134 -39.88 17.94 57.11
N PRO A 135 -41.07 18.15 56.53
CA PRO A 135 -42.15 18.85 57.22
C PRO A 135 -42.69 17.99 58.37
N GLY A 136 -42.89 18.61 59.53
CA GLY A 136 -43.41 18.02 60.75
C GLY A 136 -44.22 19.00 61.58
N GLY A 137 -44.81 18.51 62.67
CA GLY A 137 -45.73 19.27 63.51
C GLY A 137 -47.18 19.21 63.01
N PRO A 138 -48.13 19.73 63.82
CA PRO A 138 -49.57 19.60 63.57
C PRO A 138 -50.06 20.40 62.36
N ALA A 139 -49.27 21.36 61.85
CA ALA A 139 -49.63 22.24 60.74
C ALA A 139 -49.04 21.81 59.38
N ALA A 140 -48.16 20.80 59.34
CA ALA A 140 -47.55 20.34 58.09
C ALA A 140 -48.58 19.62 57.19
N ALA A 141 -48.89 20.22 56.04
CA ALA A 141 -49.85 19.67 55.07
C ALA A 141 -49.37 18.31 54.48
N SER A 142 -48.06 18.19 54.21
CA SER A 142 -47.41 16.99 53.66
C SER A 142 -46.30 16.54 54.59
N ALA A 143 -46.59 15.60 55.49
CA ALA A 143 -45.63 15.05 56.45
C ALA A 143 -45.46 13.55 56.22
N ILE A 144 -44.24 13.05 56.44
CA ILE A 144 -43.98 11.62 56.54
C ILE A 144 -44.82 11.02 57.68
N LEU A 145 -45.41 9.83 57.44
CA LEU A 145 -46.22 9.12 58.42
C LEU A 145 -45.54 7.84 58.87
N SER A 146 -45.74 7.47 60.13
CA SER A 146 -45.51 6.10 60.58
C SER A 146 -46.56 5.15 59.98
N THR A 147 -46.30 3.85 60.02
CA THR A 147 -47.30 2.81 59.66
C THR A 147 -48.55 2.86 60.55
N SER A 148 -48.47 3.50 61.72
CA SER A 148 -49.61 3.77 62.60
C SER A 148 -50.33 5.11 62.33
N GLY A 149 -49.91 5.85 61.28
CA GLY A 149 -50.51 7.11 60.85
C GLY A 149 -50.06 8.34 61.64
N GLU A 150 -49.04 8.23 62.48
CA GLU A 150 -48.53 9.37 63.26
C GLU A 150 -47.63 10.26 62.39
N ARG A 151 -47.71 11.58 62.57
CA ARG A 151 -46.91 12.58 61.84
C ARG A 151 -45.59 12.86 62.54
N LEU A 152 -44.57 13.23 61.76
CA LEU A 152 -43.30 13.71 62.28
C LEU A 152 -43.53 14.88 63.25
N GLN A 153 -43.00 14.82 64.46
CA GLN A 153 -43.31 15.78 65.52
C GLN A 153 -42.82 17.22 65.25
N HIS A 154 -41.69 17.38 64.55
CA HIS A 154 -41.05 18.66 64.30
C HIS A 154 -40.56 18.77 62.86
N ASP A 155 -40.57 19.98 62.31
CA ASP A 155 -39.90 20.29 61.05
C ASP A 155 -38.39 20.05 61.20
N TYR A 156 -37.77 19.56 60.13
CA TYR A 156 -36.33 19.44 60.01
C TYR A 156 -35.88 20.15 58.74
N THR A 157 -34.88 21.04 58.81
CA THR A 157 -34.38 21.76 57.65
C THR A 157 -32.86 21.88 57.67
N CYS A 158 -32.22 21.57 56.55
CA CYS A 158 -30.77 21.55 56.47
C CYS A 158 -30.28 21.89 55.06
N THR A 159 -29.16 22.60 54.98
CA THR A 159 -28.49 22.90 53.69
C THR A 159 -27.33 21.93 53.49
N LEU A 160 -27.37 21.21 52.37
CA LEU A 160 -26.39 20.23 51.92
C LEU A 160 -25.59 20.83 50.77
N ARG A 161 -24.29 21.05 50.99
CA ARG A 161 -23.34 21.57 50.00
C ARG A 161 -22.64 20.39 49.32
N ILE A 162 -22.76 20.29 48.00
CA ILE A 162 -22.18 19.17 47.23
C ILE A 162 -20.73 19.48 46.86
N THR A 163 -19.85 19.58 47.87
CA THR A 163 -18.46 20.05 47.73
C THR A 163 -17.44 18.92 47.80
N ARG A 164 -17.82 17.72 48.24
CA ARG A 164 -16.88 16.61 48.48
C ARG A 164 -16.56 15.76 47.24
N GLY A 165 -17.02 16.19 46.06
CA GLY A 165 -16.83 15.43 44.82
C GLY A 165 -17.58 14.10 44.86
N VAL A 166 -17.05 13.08 44.19
CA VAL A 166 -17.54 11.70 44.26
C VAL A 166 -16.71 10.97 45.31
N VAL A 167 -17.39 10.25 46.22
CA VAL A 167 -16.71 9.51 47.29
C VAL A 167 -16.86 8.02 47.05
N ASP A 168 -15.75 7.32 47.11
CA ASP A 168 -15.70 5.86 47.27
C ASP A 168 -16.24 5.50 48.67
N LEU A 169 -17.36 4.76 48.68
CA LEU A 169 -18.12 4.48 49.90
C LEU A 169 -17.47 3.40 50.77
N ASP A 170 -16.70 2.47 50.20
CA ASP A 170 -16.09 1.36 50.93
C ASP A 170 -14.57 1.53 51.13
N GLN A 171 -13.99 2.57 50.52
CA GLN A 171 -12.57 2.90 50.55
C GLN A 171 -11.69 1.76 50.05
N ARG A 172 -12.19 0.90 49.16
CA ARG A 172 -11.42 -0.17 48.52
C ARG A 172 -11.25 0.10 47.04
N ALA A 173 -10.46 -0.73 46.38
CA ALA A 173 -10.37 -0.71 44.92
C ALA A 173 -11.41 -1.69 44.38
N PRO A 174 -11.97 -1.43 43.18
CA PRO A 174 -12.99 -2.30 42.62
C PRO A 174 -12.41 -3.69 42.40
N GLU A 175 -13.10 -4.68 42.96
CA GLU A 175 -12.72 -6.09 42.88
C GLU A 175 -13.76 -6.82 42.01
N ALA A 176 -13.31 -7.48 40.94
CA ALA A 176 -14.18 -8.30 40.13
C ALA A 176 -14.27 -9.73 40.68
N THR A 177 -15.42 -10.35 40.44
CA THR A 177 -15.63 -11.79 40.63
C THR A 177 -16.24 -12.37 39.36
N LEU A 178 -15.79 -13.56 38.95
CA LEU A 178 -16.39 -14.28 37.83
C LEU A 178 -17.69 -14.95 38.28
N ALA A 179 -18.81 -14.28 38.04
CA ALA A 179 -20.14 -14.79 38.37
C ALA A 179 -20.62 -15.87 37.39
N THR A 180 -20.23 -15.78 36.11
CA THR A 180 -20.51 -16.81 35.10
C THR A 180 -19.32 -16.92 34.14
N PRO A 181 -18.83 -18.14 33.85
CA PRO A 181 -19.29 -19.44 34.38
C PRO A 181 -18.95 -19.65 35.86
N ALA A 182 -19.83 -20.34 36.60
CA ALA A 182 -19.57 -20.73 37.98
C ALA A 182 -18.59 -21.92 38.10
N SER A 183 -18.53 -22.76 37.06
CA SER A 183 -17.51 -23.81 36.93
C SER A 183 -16.28 -23.28 36.18
N THR A 184 -15.09 -23.71 36.59
CA THR A 184 -13.83 -23.39 35.90
C THR A 184 -13.43 -24.46 34.87
N PHE A 185 -14.21 -25.53 34.73
CA PHE A 185 -13.95 -26.62 33.79
C PHE A 185 -15.24 -27.11 33.13
N ASN A 186 -15.10 -27.69 31.94
CA ASN A 186 -16.21 -28.20 31.10
C ASN A 186 -17.33 -27.18 30.87
N VAL A 187 -16.94 -25.92 30.69
CA VAL A 187 -17.89 -24.83 30.47
C VAL A 187 -18.50 -24.95 29.05
N PRO A 188 -19.82 -24.87 28.87
CA PRO A 188 -20.43 -24.83 27.54
C PRO A 188 -19.90 -23.66 26.70
N ARG A 189 -19.70 -23.90 25.40
CA ARG A 189 -18.98 -22.96 24.50
C ARG A 189 -19.71 -21.64 24.25
N ASP A 190 -21.02 -21.61 24.47
CA ASP A 190 -21.93 -20.49 24.33
C ASP A 190 -22.21 -19.77 25.67
N THR A 191 -21.54 -20.17 26.75
CA THR A 191 -21.74 -19.57 28.07
C THR A 191 -21.30 -18.09 28.07
N PRO A 192 -22.17 -17.14 28.43
CA PRO A 192 -21.77 -15.75 28.58
C PRO A 192 -20.78 -15.58 29.74
N ILE A 193 -19.87 -14.64 29.59
CA ILE A 193 -18.90 -14.26 30.62
C ILE A 193 -19.48 -13.11 31.41
N ILE A 194 -19.76 -13.32 32.69
CA ILE A 194 -20.33 -12.31 33.58
C ILE A 194 -19.35 -12.05 34.71
N LEU A 195 -18.86 -10.81 34.78
CA LEU A 195 -18.10 -10.28 35.89
C LEU A 195 -18.99 -9.40 36.76
N GLU A 196 -18.93 -9.59 38.06
CA GLU A 196 -19.58 -8.74 39.05
C GLU A 196 -18.52 -8.02 39.85
N PHE A 197 -18.57 -6.70 39.84
CA PHE A 197 -17.67 -5.84 40.60
C PHE A 197 -18.23 -5.59 41.99
N SER A 198 -17.34 -5.47 42.99
CA SER A 198 -17.69 -5.22 44.39
C SER A 198 -18.43 -3.91 44.62
N GLU A 199 -18.28 -2.96 43.69
CA GLU A 199 -18.81 -1.60 43.74
C GLU A 199 -19.23 -1.10 42.34
N LEU A 200 -19.66 0.17 42.25
CA LEU A 200 -19.95 0.83 40.98
C LEU A 200 -18.66 1.31 40.29
N ILE A 201 -18.50 0.99 39.01
CA ILE A 201 -17.34 1.39 38.20
C ILE A 201 -17.68 2.51 37.21
N ASP A 202 -16.67 3.29 36.82
CA ASP A 202 -16.75 4.26 35.73
C ASP A 202 -16.72 3.54 34.37
N PHE A 203 -17.66 3.86 33.49
CA PHE A 203 -17.73 3.26 32.15
C PHE A 203 -16.95 4.07 31.12
N SER A 204 -16.52 5.30 31.44
CA SER A 204 -15.78 6.18 30.53
C SER A 204 -14.59 5.49 29.85
N PRO A 205 -13.77 4.65 30.54
CA PRO A 205 -12.67 3.91 29.93
C PRO A 205 -13.08 2.91 28.82
N PHE A 206 -14.35 2.53 28.73
CA PHE A 206 -14.83 1.51 27.78
C PHE A 206 -15.29 2.10 26.43
N PHE A 207 -15.62 3.40 26.36
CA PHE A 207 -16.21 4.00 25.15
C PHE A 207 -15.21 4.27 24.01
N ASN A 208 -13.90 4.23 24.28
CA ASN A 208 -12.83 4.44 23.28
C ASN A 208 -11.63 3.52 23.51
N ALA A 209 -11.87 2.32 24.04
CA ALA A 209 -10.79 1.36 24.25
C ALA A 209 -10.15 0.98 22.91
N ILE A 210 -8.84 1.21 22.78
CA ILE A 210 -8.05 0.77 21.63
C ILE A 210 -7.63 -0.68 21.87
N ALA A 211 -7.59 -1.48 20.80
CA ALA A 211 -7.14 -2.86 20.87
C ALA A 211 -5.77 -2.99 21.56
N GLY A 212 -5.68 -3.85 22.59
CA GLY A 212 -4.50 -4.05 23.42
C GLY A 212 -4.46 -3.22 24.72
N ASP A 213 -5.27 -2.18 24.83
CA ASP A 213 -5.37 -1.29 26.01
C ASP A 213 -6.80 -1.27 26.61
N GLU A 214 -7.53 -2.38 26.46
CA GLU A 214 -8.90 -2.50 26.94
C GLU A 214 -8.98 -2.62 28.47
N PRO A 215 -10.01 -2.04 29.13
CA PRO A 215 -10.21 -2.19 30.57
C PRO A 215 -10.39 -3.65 31.01
N ILE A 216 -11.09 -4.45 30.20
CA ILE A 216 -11.27 -5.89 30.39
C ILE A 216 -10.86 -6.58 29.09
N LYS A 217 -9.93 -7.54 29.19
CA LYS A 217 -9.41 -8.29 28.04
C LYS A 217 -9.95 -9.71 28.06
N TYR A 218 -10.68 -10.08 27.02
CA TYR A 218 -11.19 -11.42 26.82
C TYR A 218 -10.28 -12.17 25.85
N ARG A 219 -9.70 -13.27 26.29
CA ARG A 219 -8.66 -14.02 25.56
C ARG A 219 -8.97 -15.50 25.54
N VAL A 220 -8.50 -16.17 24.50
CA VAL A 220 -8.57 -17.63 24.36
C VAL A 220 -7.17 -18.19 24.13
N ARG A 221 -6.88 -19.30 24.80
CA ARG A 221 -5.62 -20.03 24.79
C ARG A 221 -5.88 -21.51 24.59
N ARG A 222 -4.86 -22.23 24.11
CA ARG A 222 -4.93 -23.69 24.12
C ARG A 222 -4.94 -24.18 25.57
N SER A 223 -5.57 -25.33 25.77
CA SER A 223 -5.48 -26.06 27.03
C SER A 223 -4.43 -27.15 26.91
N ARG A 224 -3.90 -27.59 28.04
CA ARG A 224 -3.01 -28.75 28.16
C ARG A 224 -3.54 -29.68 29.25
N MET A 225 -3.18 -30.95 29.15
CA MET A 225 -3.49 -31.90 30.21
C MET A 225 -2.57 -31.67 31.41
N SER A 226 -3.16 -31.51 32.59
CA SER A 226 -2.45 -31.53 33.87
C SER A 226 -2.23 -32.97 34.37
N SER A 227 -1.41 -33.15 35.41
CA SER A 227 -1.09 -34.44 36.03
C SER A 227 -2.29 -35.23 36.58
N GLY A 228 -3.48 -34.61 36.63
CA GLY A 228 -4.75 -35.25 37.02
C GLY A 228 -5.72 -35.53 35.88
N ASN A 229 -5.29 -35.51 34.61
CA ASN A 229 -6.17 -35.61 33.42
C ASN A 229 -7.25 -34.53 33.34
N ILE A 230 -6.99 -33.36 33.94
CA ILE A 230 -7.86 -32.19 33.83
C ILE A 230 -7.22 -31.23 32.84
N LEU A 231 -8.03 -30.72 31.90
CA LEU A 231 -7.62 -29.62 31.03
C LEU A 231 -7.39 -28.36 31.85
N VAL A 232 -6.18 -27.84 31.76
CA VAL A 232 -5.80 -26.55 32.33
C VAL A 232 -5.30 -25.63 31.23
N CYS A 233 -5.41 -24.32 31.44
CA CYS A 233 -4.88 -23.33 30.52
C CYS A 233 -3.38 -23.53 30.27
N ASP A 234 -2.98 -23.60 29.00
CA ASP A 234 -1.58 -23.53 28.62
C ASP A 234 -1.15 -22.06 28.53
N THR A 235 -0.54 -21.56 29.61
CA THR A 235 -0.06 -20.18 29.70
C THR A 235 1.10 -19.88 28.74
N GLY A 236 1.76 -20.91 28.20
CA GLY A 236 2.79 -20.78 27.17
C GLY A 236 2.22 -20.73 25.74
N SER A 237 0.94 -21.07 25.56
CA SER A 237 0.31 -21.07 24.23
C SER A 237 0.03 -19.65 23.71
N ARG A 238 -0.08 -19.54 22.38
CA ARG A 238 -0.46 -18.29 21.70
C ARG A 238 -1.82 -17.80 22.22
N VAL A 239 -1.91 -16.49 22.45
CA VAL A 239 -3.11 -15.79 22.91
C VAL A 239 -3.89 -15.25 21.73
N PHE A 240 -5.21 -15.42 21.76
CA PHE A 240 -6.13 -14.84 20.80
C PHE A 240 -7.12 -13.95 21.55
N SER A 241 -7.16 -12.65 21.23
CA SER A 241 -8.15 -11.74 21.81
C SER A 241 -9.50 -11.93 21.13
N LEU A 242 -10.54 -12.10 21.93
CA LEU A 242 -11.92 -12.13 21.45
C LEU A 242 -12.37 -10.72 21.12
N GLN A 243 -13.11 -10.59 20.02
CA GLN A 243 -13.64 -9.30 19.59
C GLN A 243 -14.97 -8.99 20.29
N GLY A 244 -15.19 -7.71 20.57
CA GLY A 244 -16.42 -7.18 21.14
C GLY A 244 -16.22 -6.38 22.42
N ALA A 245 -17.23 -5.61 22.79
CA ALA A 245 -17.27 -4.84 24.03
C ALA A 245 -18.24 -5.50 25.03
N PRO A 246 -17.93 -5.51 26.33
CA PRO A 246 -18.88 -5.97 27.32
C PRO A 246 -20.06 -4.99 27.44
N ARG A 247 -21.24 -5.54 27.70
CA ARG A 247 -22.39 -4.76 28.16
C ARG A 247 -22.24 -4.51 29.66
N LEU A 248 -22.18 -3.24 30.05
CA LEU A 248 -22.07 -2.82 31.44
C LEU A 248 -23.43 -2.36 31.98
N VAL A 249 -23.77 -2.79 33.20
CA VAL A 249 -25.00 -2.40 33.91
C VAL A 249 -24.65 -2.09 35.37
N ASN A 250 -25.01 -0.89 35.83
CA ASN A 250 -24.93 -0.53 37.24
C ASN A 250 -26.21 -0.98 37.96
N ASP A 251 -26.06 -1.87 38.94
CA ASP A 251 -27.10 -2.21 39.91
C ASP A 251 -26.93 -1.29 41.12
N ILE A 252 -27.66 -0.17 41.10
CA ILE A 252 -27.58 0.87 42.14
C ILE A 252 -28.14 0.36 43.47
N VAL A 253 -29.10 -0.57 43.44
CA VAL A 253 -29.70 -1.15 44.66
C VAL A 253 -28.66 -1.97 45.42
N ARG A 254 -27.85 -2.75 44.70
CA ARG A 254 -26.74 -3.51 45.29
C ARG A 254 -25.44 -2.72 45.39
N SER A 255 -25.39 -1.53 44.79
CA SER A 255 -24.18 -0.72 44.58
C SER A 255 -23.07 -1.51 43.89
N ARG A 256 -23.40 -2.25 42.80
CA ARG A 256 -22.45 -3.10 42.06
C ARG A 256 -22.55 -2.90 40.56
N THR A 257 -21.46 -3.06 39.83
CA THR A 257 -21.50 -3.15 38.36
C THR A 257 -21.44 -4.59 37.89
N VAL A 258 -22.27 -4.93 36.91
CA VAL A 258 -22.20 -6.19 36.16
C VAL A 258 -21.70 -5.93 34.75
N ALA A 259 -20.62 -6.62 34.36
CA ALA A 259 -20.10 -6.64 33.00
C ALA A 259 -20.41 -7.99 32.34
N SER A 260 -21.21 -7.98 31.27
CA SER A 260 -21.62 -9.16 30.52
C SER A 260 -20.98 -9.17 29.14
N PHE A 261 -20.31 -10.26 28.76
CA PHE A 261 -19.68 -10.43 27.45
C PHE A 261 -20.10 -11.77 26.83
N THR A 262 -20.56 -11.73 25.59
CA THR A 262 -20.86 -12.93 24.79
C THR A 262 -19.94 -12.92 23.57
N PRO A 263 -19.01 -13.90 23.46
CA PRO A 263 -18.18 -14.05 22.27
C PRO A 263 -19.03 -14.10 21.01
N GLN A 264 -18.62 -13.37 19.96
CA GLN A 264 -19.27 -13.45 18.65
C GLN A 264 -18.72 -14.63 17.84
N GLU A 265 -17.52 -15.08 18.17
CA GLU A 265 -16.85 -16.22 17.56
C GLU A 265 -17.25 -17.54 18.21
N THR A 266 -17.32 -18.60 17.42
CA THR A 266 -17.46 -19.96 17.96
C THR A 266 -16.19 -20.34 18.70
N LEU A 267 -16.29 -20.52 20.01
CA LEU A 267 -15.13 -20.90 20.82
C LEU A 267 -14.71 -22.37 20.52
N PRO A 268 -13.41 -22.66 20.40
CA PRO A 268 -12.95 -24.02 20.11
C PRO A 268 -13.22 -24.99 21.27
N PRO A 269 -13.56 -26.27 20.98
CA PRO A 269 -13.75 -27.26 22.05
C PRO A 269 -12.47 -27.45 22.87
N GLY A 270 -12.63 -27.62 24.18
CA GLY A 270 -11.51 -27.79 25.11
C GLY A 270 -10.60 -26.57 25.28
N ALA A 271 -10.90 -25.41 24.67
CA ALA A 271 -10.09 -24.21 24.80
C ALA A 271 -10.13 -23.63 26.23
N CYS A 272 -9.10 -22.85 26.58
CA CYS A 272 -9.07 -22.06 27.80
C CYS A 272 -9.48 -20.62 27.48
N VAL A 273 -10.43 -20.08 28.24
CA VAL A 273 -10.77 -18.66 28.22
C VAL A 273 -10.08 -17.98 29.40
N GLU A 274 -9.44 -16.85 29.13
CA GLU A 274 -8.78 -15.98 30.09
C GLU A 274 -9.45 -14.60 30.05
N VAL A 275 -9.88 -14.13 31.21
CA VAL A 275 -10.52 -12.81 31.37
C VAL A 275 -9.65 -11.99 32.29
N GLU A 276 -9.02 -10.95 31.76
CA GLU A 276 -8.13 -10.07 32.51
C GLU A 276 -8.82 -8.73 32.76
N VAL A 277 -9.10 -8.42 34.02
CA VAL A 277 -9.48 -7.08 34.46
C VAL A 277 -8.19 -6.30 34.70
N THR A 278 -8.05 -5.14 34.08
CA THR A 278 -6.84 -4.31 34.16
C THR A 278 -7.04 -3.15 35.15
N GLY A 279 -5.95 -2.46 35.50
CA GLY A 279 -6.02 -1.24 36.31
C GLY A 279 -6.68 -0.03 35.63
N ARG A 280 -7.17 -0.19 34.39
CA ARG A 280 -7.98 0.84 33.72
C ARG A 280 -9.45 0.80 34.11
N VAL A 281 -9.92 -0.29 34.72
CA VAL A 281 -11.21 -0.26 35.40
C VAL A 281 -11.02 0.60 36.64
N THR A 282 -11.81 1.65 36.78
CA THR A 282 -11.80 2.53 37.95
C THR A 282 -13.17 2.56 38.59
N ASP A 283 -13.23 2.76 39.90
CA ASP A 283 -14.47 3.11 40.58
C ASP A 283 -14.97 4.51 40.11
N LEU A 284 -16.09 4.96 40.67
CA LEU A 284 -16.62 6.29 40.39
C LEU A 284 -15.76 7.43 40.99
N SER A 285 -14.86 7.14 41.93
CA SER A 285 -13.96 8.11 42.57
C SER A 285 -12.63 8.31 41.82
N GLY A 286 -12.36 7.44 40.83
CA GLY A 286 -11.15 7.43 40.01
C GLY A 286 -10.05 6.48 40.50
N ARG A 287 -10.33 5.61 41.47
CA ARG A 287 -9.40 4.59 41.96
C ARG A 287 -9.40 3.37 41.06
N SER A 288 -8.21 3.00 40.59
CA SER A 288 -8.00 1.82 39.75
C SER A 288 -8.22 0.49 40.47
N ALA A 289 -8.81 -0.46 39.75
CA ALA A 289 -8.88 -1.86 40.12
C ALA A 289 -7.48 -2.46 40.25
N ASN A 290 -7.34 -3.44 41.14
CA ASN A 290 -6.18 -4.33 41.08
C ASN A 290 -6.33 -5.28 39.88
N PRO A 291 -5.29 -5.48 39.06
CA PRO A 291 -5.39 -6.42 37.94
C PRO A 291 -5.74 -7.84 38.41
N GLN A 292 -6.75 -8.44 37.80
CA GLN A 292 -7.24 -9.79 38.13
C GLN A 292 -7.36 -10.63 36.86
N THR A 293 -7.02 -11.92 36.96
CA THR A 293 -7.15 -12.86 35.84
C THR A 293 -8.03 -14.04 36.24
N PHE A 294 -9.14 -14.22 35.53
CA PHE A 294 -10.00 -15.39 35.66
C PHE A 294 -9.73 -16.36 34.50
N ARG A 295 -9.84 -17.65 34.79
CA ARG A 295 -9.59 -18.72 33.80
C ARG A 295 -10.60 -19.83 33.94
N PHE A 296 -11.08 -20.31 32.80
CA PHE A 296 -11.90 -21.51 32.74
C PHE A 296 -11.67 -22.28 31.43
N THR A 297 -11.92 -23.58 31.44
CA THR A 297 -11.82 -24.44 30.27
C THR A 297 -13.18 -24.86 29.75
N LEU A 298 -13.31 -24.85 28.43
CA LEU A 298 -14.53 -25.23 27.74
C LEU A 298 -14.67 -26.75 27.65
N VAL A 299 -15.90 -27.22 27.47
CA VAL A 299 -16.20 -28.64 27.22
C VAL A 299 -15.43 -29.16 26.00
N GLU A 300 -14.85 -30.35 26.14
CA GLU A 300 -14.24 -31.07 25.01
C GLU A 300 -15.33 -31.48 24.01
N GLY A 301 -14.96 -31.53 22.74
CA GLY A 301 -15.86 -31.90 21.67
C GLY A 301 -15.08 -32.42 20.47
N ALA A 302 -15.70 -33.31 19.69
CA ALA A 302 -15.14 -33.72 18.42
C ALA A 302 -15.06 -32.51 17.49
N SER A 303 -13.95 -32.38 16.77
CA SER A 303 -13.85 -31.36 15.73
C SER A 303 -14.81 -31.67 14.60
N THR A 304 -15.54 -30.65 14.15
CA THR A 304 -16.53 -30.78 13.08
C THR A 304 -15.98 -30.21 11.78
N GLU A 305 -16.12 -30.95 10.69
CA GLU A 305 -15.77 -30.46 9.36
C GLU A 305 -16.83 -29.45 8.88
N VAL A 306 -16.37 -28.27 8.52
CA VAL A 306 -17.14 -27.14 7.99
C VAL A 306 -16.53 -26.70 6.67
N SER A 307 -17.34 -26.06 5.84
CA SER A 307 -16.94 -25.62 4.50
C SER A 307 -17.21 -24.15 4.31
N ARG A 308 -16.30 -23.48 3.60
CA ARG A 308 -16.52 -22.14 3.04
C ARG A 308 -16.62 -22.24 1.53
N SER A 309 -17.81 -22.01 0.98
CA SER A 309 -18.06 -21.98 -0.46
C SER A 309 -18.04 -20.55 -1.01
N PHE A 310 -17.56 -20.42 -2.25
CA PHE A 310 -17.59 -19.23 -3.09
C PHE A 310 -18.45 -19.58 -4.32
N ASP A 311 -19.63 -18.97 -4.41
CA ASP A 311 -20.67 -19.31 -5.38
C ASP A 311 -20.72 -18.37 -6.59
N PHE A 312 -19.97 -17.27 -6.57
CA PHE A 312 -19.83 -16.31 -7.67
C PHE A 312 -21.15 -15.67 -8.11
N GLN A 313 -22.10 -15.47 -7.19
CA GLN A 313 -23.31 -14.70 -7.49
C GLN A 313 -22.99 -13.25 -7.84
N ASN A 314 -22.01 -12.66 -7.16
CA ASN A 314 -21.51 -11.30 -7.36
C ASN A 314 -19.99 -11.23 -7.11
N ASP A 315 -19.42 -10.03 -7.30
CA ASP A 315 -17.99 -9.75 -7.14
C ASP A 315 -17.58 -9.35 -5.71
N ASP A 316 -18.42 -9.47 -4.69
CA ASP A 316 -18.14 -8.91 -3.35
C ASP A 316 -16.87 -9.50 -2.72
N LEU A 317 -16.61 -10.77 -3.03
CA LEU A 317 -15.43 -11.52 -2.56
C LEU A 317 -14.30 -11.58 -3.61
N LEU A 318 -14.45 -10.92 -4.78
CA LEU A 318 -13.40 -10.80 -5.78
C LEU A 318 -12.45 -9.66 -5.40
N ASP A 319 -11.14 -9.92 -5.35
CA ASP A 319 -10.14 -8.86 -5.24
C ASP A 319 -9.92 -8.26 -6.64
N ARG A 320 -10.77 -7.29 -6.99
CA ARG A 320 -10.78 -6.60 -8.29
C ARG A 320 -9.45 -5.94 -8.64
N GLN A 321 -8.71 -5.42 -7.65
CA GLN A 321 -7.40 -4.78 -7.91
C GLN A 321 -6.35 -5.77 -8.41
N ARG A 322 -6.54 -7.07 -8.11
CA ARG A 322 -5.56 -8.14 -8.37
C ARG A 322 -6.08 -9.21 -9.33
N SER A 323 -7.19 -8.92 -10.01
CA SER A 323 -7.94 -9.87 -10.83
C SER A 323 -8.38 -9.26 -12.15
N GLY A 324 -8.31 -10.02 -13.24
CA GLY A 324 -8.83 -9.59 -14.54
C GLY A 324 -10.20 -10.18 -14.90
N GLY A 325 -10.62 -11.26 -14.23
CA GLY A 325 -11.89 -11.95 -14.50
C GLY A 325 -13.12 -11.27 -13.90
N SER A 326 -14.25 -11.95 -13.97
CA SER A 326 -15.53 -11.50 -13.41
C SER A 326 -16.29 -12.63 -12.73
N TRP A 327 -16.99 -12.32 -11.63
CA TRP A 327 -17.90 -13.20 -10.91
C TRP A 327 -19.32 -12.67 -11.00
N SER A 328 -20.21 -13.44 -11.62
CA SER A 328 -21.61 -13.03 -11.78
C SER A 328 -22.49 -14.23 -12.06
N GLY A 329 -23.69 -14.23 -11.47
CA GLY A 329 -24.75 -15.19 -11.83
C GLY A 329 -24.38 -16.65 -11.58
N GLY A 330 -23.57 -16.92 -10.56
CA GLY A 330 -23.19 -18.29 -10.20
C GLY A 330 -21.98 -18.83 -10.96
N ALA A 331 -21.19 -17.95 -11.57
CA ALA A 331 -20.05 -18.33 -12.41
C ALA A 331 -18.89 -17.34 -12.28
N ALA A 332 -17.67 -17.86 -12.24
CA ALA A 332 -16.45 -17.09 -12.41
C ALA A 332 -15.81 -17.40 -13.77
N THR A 333 -15.50 -16.34 -14.52
CA THR A 333 -14.93 -16.40 -15.87
C THR A 333 -13.55 -15.74 -15.92
N PHE A 334 -12.64 -16.36 -16.68
CA PHE A 334 -11.25 -15.92 -16.77
C PHE A 334 -11.05 -14.79 -17.80
N PRO A 335 -10.18 -13.81 -17.53
CA PRO A 335 -9.82 -12.79 -18.51
C PRO A 335 -8.97 -13.38 -19.62
N ARG A 336 -9.02 -12.78 -20.80
CA ARG A 336 -8.19 -13.20 -21.93
C ARG A 336 -6.69 -12.92 -21.73
N LEU A 337 -6.37 -11.85 -21.01
CA LEU A 337 -4.99 -11.37 -20.75
C LEU A 337 -4.72 -11.24 -19.24
N GLY A 338 -3.48 -10.90 -18.92
CA GLY A 338 -3.01 -10.47 -17.61
C GLY A 338 -1.90 -11.33 -17.02
N GLY A 339 -1.56 -12.46 -17.64
CA GLY A 339 -0.55 -13.38 -17.13
C GLY A 339 -0.91 -14.05 -15.81
N ASP A 340 0.07 -14.74 -15.22
CA ASP A 340 -0.06 -15.46 -13.95
C ASP A 340 0.10 -14.56 -12.72
N GLY A 341 0.66 -13.37 -12.86
CA GLY A 341 0.98 -12.45 -11.77
C GLY A 341 2.05 -12.97 -10.81
N ARG A 342 2.94 -13.87 -11.24
CA ARG A 342 3.89 -14.56 -10.35
C ARG A 342 4.85 -13.65 -9.58
N HIS A 343 5.16 -12.46 -10.09
CA HIS A 343 5.99 -11.44 -9.44
C HIS A 343 5.25 -10.66 -8.33
N GLY A 344 3.95 -10.91 -8.14
CA GLY A 344 3.14 -10.25 -7.11
C GLY A 344 2.84 -8.79 -7.45
N ASP A 345 2.55 -7.98 -6.43
CA ASP A 345 2.29 -6.56 -6.61
C ASP A 345 3.55 -5.82 -7.07
N PHE A 346 3.44 -4.87 -7.99
CA PHE A 346 4.58 -4.03 -8.38
C PHE A 346 5.08 -3.23 -7.18
N MET A 347 6.34 -3.42 -6.83
CA MET A 347 7.00 -2.69 -5.76
C MET A 347 8.15 -1.89 -6.37
N ILE A 348 8.08 -0.57 -6.22
CA ILE A 348 9.13 0.29 -6.79
C ILE A 348 10.51 0.00 -6.21
N SER A 349 10.55 -0.49 -4.96
CA SER A 349 11.76 -0.92 -4.27
C SER A 349 12.47 -2.12 -4.91
N ASP A 350 11.81 -2.84 -5.81
CA ASP A 350 12.46 -3.90 -6.59
C ASP A 350 13.47 -3.28 -7.58
N GLY A 351 13.28 -2.01 -7.98
CA GLY A 351 14.19 -1.29 -8.86
C GLY A 351 15.40 -0.65 -8.13
N GLN A 352 16.38 -0.23 -8.92
CA GLN A 352 17.50 0.56 -8.43
C GLN A 352 17.07 2.01 -8.18
N ARG A 353 17.10 2.44 -6.91
CA ARG A 353 16.88 3.85 -6.53
C ARG A 353 17.99 4.74 -7.06
N VAL A 354 17.65 5.77 -7.83
CA VAL A 354 18.55 6.87 -8.22
C VAL A 354 18.29 8.08 -7.33
N THR A 355 17.02 8.42 -7.17
CA THR A 355 16.50 9.40 -6.21
C THR A 355 15.20 8.88 -5.61
N ASP A 356 14.55 9.64 -4.73
CA ASP A 356 13.28 9.26 -4.11
C ASP A 356 12.15 9.13 -5.14
N THR A 357 12.26 9.90 -6.23
CA THR A 357 11.27 9.99 -7.31
C THR A 357 11.76 9.38 -8.62
N TYR A 358 12.95 8.78 -8.66
CA TYR A 358 13.53 8.21 -9.89
C TYR A 358 14.15 6.83 -9.65
N TRP A 359 13.64 5.85 -10.36
CA TRP A 359 13.98 4.43 -10.18
C TRP A 359 14.29 3.78 -11.52
N ILE A 360 15.29 2.91 -11.55
CA ILE A 360 15.74 2.19 -12.75
C ILE A 360 15.39 0.70 -12.61
N PHE A 361 14.76 0.15 -13.64
CA PHE A 361 14.51 -1.27 -13.82
C PHE A 361 15.25 -1.80 -15.06
N ARG A 362 15.73 -3.04 -15.01
CA ARG A 362 16.48 -3.67 -16.12
C ARG A 362 15.70 -4.78 -16.80
N THR A 363 15.58 -4.77 -18.13
CA THR A 363 14.85 -5.82 -18.85
C THR A 363 15.64 -7.12 -19.01
N ASP A 364 16.94 -7.10 -18.73
CA ASP A 364 17.85 -8.24 -18.93
C ASP A 364 18.56 -8.73 -17.66
N SER A 365 18.37 -8.05 -16.52
CA SER A 365 19.03 -8.44 -15.27
C SER A 365 18.29 -8.02 -14.00
N GLN A 366 16.98 -7.75 -14.06
CA GLN A 366 16.23 -7.27 -12.90
C GLN A 366 15.95 -8.40 -11.93
N VAL A 367 16.36 -8.24 -10.67
CA VAL A 367 16.00 -9.17 -9.60
C VAL A 367 14.65 -8.75 -9.02
N ILE A 368 13.70 -9.68 -8.96
CA ILE A 368 12.43 -9.53 -8.27
C ILE A 368 12.49 -10.37 -6.99
N THR A 369 12.42 -9.70 -5.85
CA THR A 369 12.50 -10.37 -4.55
C THR A 369 11.22 -11.14 -4.25
N ARG A 370 11.37 -12.32 -3.67
CA ARG A 370 10.26 -13.11 -3.16
C ARG A 370 9.53 -12.36 -2.04
N LYS A 371 8.21 -12.32 -2.13
CA LYS A 371 7.35 -11.61 -1.18
C LYS A 371 6.03 -12.37 -1.00
N PRO A 372 5.27 -12.13 0.09
CA PRO A 372 3.97 -12.77 0.27
C PRO A 372 2.99 -12.51 -0.88
N THR A 373 3.08 -11.37 -1.57
CA THR A 373 2.21 -11.10 -2.73
C THR A 373 2.63 -11.87 -3.98
N SER A 374 3.86 -12.40 -4.06
CA SER A 374 4.38 -13.10 -5.22
C SER A 374 4.26 -14.62 -5.08
N THR A 375 4.11 -15.32 -6.21
CA THR A 375 3.97 -16.79 -6.22
C THR A 375 5.26 -17.52 -6.60
N ILE A 376 6.35 -16.78 -6.76
CA ILE A 376 7.70 -17.31 -6.98
C ILE A 376 8.24 -18.00 -5.71
N ALA A 377 8.97 -19.09 -5.90
CA ALA A 377 9.52 -19.87 -4.80
C ALA A 377 10.77 -19.24 -4.17
N GLN A 378 11.48 -18.40 -4.94
CA GLN A 378 12.71 -17.70 -4.58
C GLN A 378 12.82 -16.44 -5.44
N ASP A 379 13.79 -15.57 -5.13
CA ASP A 379 14.09 -14.39 -5.95
C ASP A 379 14.32 -14.80 -7.42
N GLU A 380 13.70 -14.07 -8.35
CA GLU A 380 13.75 -14.36 -9.78
C GLU A 380 14.50 -13.24 -10.49
N THR A 381 15.54 -13.59 -11.28
CA THR A 381 16.19 -12.62 -12.17
C THR A 381 15.52 -12.66 -13.54
N VAL A 382 14.84 -11.58 -13.89
CA VAL A 382 14.23 -11.37 -15.21
C VAL A 382 15.34 -11.03 -16.22
N THR A 383 15.47 -11.86 -17.25
CA THR A 383 16.54 -11.78 -18.27
C THR A 383 16.03 -11.63 -19.70
N ASP A 384 14.71 -11.79 -19.90
CA ASP A 384 14.03 -11.86 -21.19
C ASP A 384 13.05 -10.70 -21.42
N GLY A 385 12.97 -9.77 -20.45
CA GLY A 385 12.07 -8.63 -20.43
C GLY A 385 10.64 -8.94 -20.00
N ASN A 386 10.30 -10.18 -19.64
CA ASN A 386 8.93 -10.55 -19.22
C ASN A 386 8.72 -10.36 -17.71
N PHE A 387 7.80 -9.45 -17.36
CA PHE A 387 7.36 -9.21 -15.99
C PHE A 387 5.89 -9.56 -15.82
N TYR A 388 5.55 -10.22 -14.72
CA TYR A 388 4.22 -10.77 -14.47
C TYR A 388 3.69 -10.28 -13.12
N PHE A 389 3.02 -9.14 -13.11
CA PHE A 389 2.52 -8.51 -11.91
C PHE A 389 1.06 -8.86 -11.64
N THR A 390 0.73 -8.92 -10.36
CA THR A 390 -0.66 -9.06 -9.89
C THR A 390 -1.41 -7.73 -10.04
N ASN A 391 -0.79 -6.62 -9.64
CA ASN A 391 -1.20 -5.25 -9.94
C ASN A 391 0.05 -4.42 -10.28
N PHE A 392 -0.13 -3.33 -11.02
CA PHE A 392 0.97 -2.46 -11.43
C PHE A 392 0.58 -1.00 -11.26
N ILE A 393 1.17 -0.31 -10.27
CA ILE A 393 0.86 1.08 -9.96
C ILE A 393 2.14 1.92 -9.98
N VAL A 394 2.20 2.92 -10.86
CA VAL A 394 3.27 3.93 -10.86
C VAL A 394 2.72 5.21 -10.22
N PRO A 395 3.12 5.56 -8.98
CA PRO A 395 2.52 6.68 -8.26
C PRO A 395 2.79 8.05 -8.88
N VAL A 396 1.98 9.05 -8.52
CA VAL A 396 2.20 10.43 -8.92
C VAL A 396 3.59 10.93 -8.49
N GLY A 397 4.25 11.71 -9.35
CA GLY A 397 5.58 12.29 -9.08
C GLY A 397 6.74 11.29 -9.15
N VAL A 398 6.47 10.01 -9.44
CA VAL A 398 7.48 8.97 -9.58
C VAL A 398 7.81 8.73 -11.06
N THR A 399 9.10 8.54 -11.34
CA THR A 399 9.63 8.13 -12.64
C THR A 399 10.24 6.73 -12.54
N VAL A 400 9.78 5.83 -13.40
CA VAL A 400 10.33 4.49 -13.58
C VAL A 400 10.99 4.40 -14.96
N GLU A 401 12.31 4.35 -14.97
CA GLU A 401 13.10 4.16 -16.19
C GLU A 401 13.40 2.69 -16.41
N TRP A 402 13.21 2.21 -17.64
CA TRP A 402 13.51 0.86 -18.07
C TRP A 402 14.72 0.88 -19.01
N LEU A 403 15.70 0.02 -18.73
CA LEU A 403 16.93 -0.13 -19.51
C LEU A 403 17.16 -1.59 -19.87
N GLY A 404 17.86 -1.86 -20.97
CA GLY A 404 18.34 -3.21 -21.29
C GLY A 404 18.20 -3.57 -22.77
N THR A 405 18.76 -4.72 -23.13
CA THR A 405 18.79 -5.17 -24.54
C THR A 405 17.52 -5.89 -24.98
N ARG A 406 16.61 -6.18 -24.04
CA ARG A 406 15.34 -6.85 -24.32
C ARG A 406 14.17 -5.85 -24.31
N PRO A 407 13.17 -6.00 -25.19
CA PRO A 407 11.93 -5.25 -25.09
C PRO A 407 11.25 -5.47 -23.73
N LEU A 408 10.62 -4.43 -23.19
CA LEU A 408 9.84 -4.52 -21.97
C LEU A 408 8.50 -5.23 -22.24
N LYS A 409 8.18 -6.29 -21.50
CA LYS A 409 6.92 -7.03 -21.64
C LYS A 409 6.25 -7.15 -20.28
N LEU A 410 5.24 -6.32 -20.05
CA LEU A 410 4.45 -6.30 -18.82
C LEU A 410 3.16 -7.10 -19.01
N HIS A 411 2.94 -8.06 -18.12
CA HIS A 411 1.66 -8.74 -17.92
C HIS A 411 1.12 -8.33 -16.55
N VAL A 412 -0.09 -7.80 -16.51
CA VAL A 412 -0.73 -7.35 -15.27
C VAL A 412 -2.07 -8.04 -15.12
N ARG A 413 -2.18 -8.92 -14.12
CA ARG A 413 -3.38 -9.76 -13.94
C ARG A 413 -4.60 -8.94 -13.58
N GLY A 414 -4.44 -8.01 -12.63
CA GLY A 414 -5.47 -7.11 -12.14
C GLY A 414 -5.36 -5.70 -12.71
N GLU A 415 -5.41 -4.72 -11.80
CA GLU A 415 -5.36 -3.30 -12.11
C GLU A 415 -3.95 -2.86 -12.54
N CYS A 416 -3.89 -2.08 -13.61
CA CYS A 416 -2.71 -1.35 -14.03
C CYS A 416 -3.03 0.16 -14.02
N ARG A 417 -2.37 0.92 -13.16
CA ARG A 417 -2.61 2.35 -13.00
C ARG A 417 -1.33 3.16 -13.10
N ILE A 418 -1.29 4.10 -14.03
CA ILE A 418 -0.14 4.98 -14.27
C ILE A 418 -0.54 6.40 -13.86
N GLU A 419 0.08 6.89 -12.80
CA GLU A 419 -0.08 8.25 -12.28
C GLU A 419 1.19 9.08 -12.49
N GLY A 420 2.36 8.42 -12.54
CA GLY A 420 3.67 9.01 -12.79
C GLY A 420 4.18 8.83 -14.22
N THR A 421 5.49 8.67 -14.37
CA THR A 421 6.17 8.58 -15.68
C THR A 421 6.88 7.25 -15.86
N MET A 422 6.70 6.62 -17.02
CA MET A 422 7.51 5.49 -17.46
C MET A 422 8.42 5.92 -18.62
N ILE A 423 9.71 5.66 -18.51
CA ILE A 423 10.72 6.02 -19.52
C ILE A 423 11.33 4.75 -20.10
N GLY A 424 11.26 4.61 -21.42
CA GLY A 424 12.07 3.69 -22.21
C GLY A 424 12.75 4.40 -23.37
N ALA A 425 13.02 5.69 -23.23
CA ALA A 425 13.61 6.52 -24.28
C ALA A 425 15.08 6.17 -24.54
N GLY A 426 15.49 6.30 -25.81
CA GLY A 426 16.89 6.26 -26.20
C GLY A 426 17.65 7.44 -25.59
N LYS A 427 18.94 7.23 -25.28
CA LYS A 427 19.77 8.24 -24.64
C LYS A 427 20.40 9.18 -25.65
N ALA A 428 20.41 10.47 -25.29
CA ALA A 428 21.35 11.39 -25.88
C ALA A 428 22.77 11.02 -25.43
N PRO A 429 23.78 11.18 -26.30
CA PRO A 429 25.16 10.91 -25.92
C PRO A 429 25.66 11.98 -24.94
N SER A 430 26.57 11.61 -24.04
CA SER A 430 27.05 12.50 -22.98
C SER A 430 27.63 13.81 -23.53
N ALA A 431 27.17 14.98 -23.08
CA ALA A 431 27.61 16.29 -23.59
C ALA A 431 29.09 16.64 -23.34
N THR A 432 29.89 15.71 -22.82
CA THR A 432 31.34 15.86 -22.62
C THR A 432 32.07 15.81 -23.96
N TYR A 433 32.16 16.96 -24.60
CA TYR A 433 33.02 17.18 -25.77
C TYR A 433 34.41 17.60 -25.31
N SER A 434 35.40 16.72 -25.39
CA SER A 434 36.80 17.16 -25.22
C SER A 434 37.28 17.77 -26.53
N VAL A 435 36.99 19.06 -26.71
CA VAL A 435 37.49 19.84 -27.85
C VAL A 435 39.00 20.11 -27.71
N LYS A 436 39.52 20.06 -26.47
CA LYS A 436 40.92 20.33 -26.15
C LYS A 436 41.68 19.03 -25.95
N ALA A 437 42.88 19.01 -26.51
CA ALA A 437 43.87 18.02 -26.19
C ALA A 437 44.22 18.08 -24.68
N PRO A 438 44.10 16.98 -23.90
CA PRO A 438 44.88 16.87 -22.68
C PRO A 438 46.35 17.05 -23.08
N THR A 439 47.01 18.00 -22.44
CA THR A 439 48.45 18.24 -22.60
C THR A 439 49.20 16.92 -22.42
N GLY A 440 49.85 16.42 -23.48
CA GLY A 440 50.67 15.20 -23.45
C GLY A 440 50.36 14.12 -24.51
N TRP A 441 49.29 14.24 -25.30
CA TRP A 441 49.00 13.29 -26.39
C TRP A 441 49.70 13.71 -27.69
N THR A 442 50.75 12.99 -28.09
CA THR A 442 51.60 13.35 -29.25
C THR A 442 51.31 12.55 -30.53
N THR A 443 50.55 11.45 -30.47
CA THR A 443 50.29 10.57 -31.63
C THR A 443 49.08 9.67 -31.37
N GLY A 444 48.00 9.76 -32.17
CA GLY A 444 46.88 8.81 -32.10
C GLY A 444 45.46 9.30 -32.42
N GLY A 445 45.24 10.61 -32.60
CA GLY A 445 43.90 11.15 -32.84
C GLY A 445 43.01 11.18 -31.58
N TRP A 446 42.05 12.11 -31.55
CA TRP A 446 41.11 12.25 -30.42
C TRP A 446 40.03 11.17 -30.51
N PRO A 447 39.74 10.38 -29.47
CA PRO A 447 38.60 9.47 -29.54
C PRO A 447 37.32 10.27 -29.77
N GLY A 448 36.48 9.75 -30.65
CA GLY A 448 35.15 10.28 -30.88
C GLY A 448 34.25 10.01 -29.69
N GLN A 449 33.17 10.78 -29.60
CA GLN A 449 32.19 10.61 -28.53
C GLN A 449 31.53 9.22 -28.66
N ALA A 450 31.33 8.53 -27.54
CA ALA A 450 30.58 7.27 -27.52
C ALA A 450 29.10 7.51 -27.82
N GLY A 451 28.51 6.60 -28.60
CA GLY A 451 27.10 6.59 -28.98
C GLY A 451 26.15 6.69 -27.79
N GLY A 452 24.99 7.29 -28.02
CA GLY A 452 23.89 7.26 -27.05
C GLY A 452 23.42 5.82 -26.80
N GLY A 453 23.25 5.44 -25.53
CA GLY A 453 22.67 4.15 -25.17
C GLY A 453 21.24 3.99 -25.68
N SER A 454 20.84 2.76 -25.98
CA SER A 454 19.48 2.45 -26.43
C SER A 454 18.46 2.43 -25.30
N GLY A 455 17.18 2.59 -25.65
CA GLY A 455 16.06 2.16 -24.83
C GLY A 455 15.89 0.63 -24.83
N PRO A 456 14.96 0.06 -24.05
CA PRO A 456 14.75 -1.38 -23.94
C PRO A 456 14.49 -2.03 -25.30
N GLY A 457 15.44 -2.83 -25.79
CA GLY A 457 15.36 -3.48 -27.11
C GLY A 457 15.55 -2.55 -28.32
N GLY A 458 15.98 -1.31 -28.13
CA GLY A 458 16.38 -0.39 -29.20
C GLY A 458 17.85 -0.55 -29.59
N GLY A 459 18.24 0.06 -30.71
CA GLY A 459 19.62 0.11 -31.21
C GLY A 459 20.43 1.27 -30.61
N ALA A 460 21.70 1.05 -30.28
CA ALA A 460 22.61 2.09 -29.82
C ALA A 460 22.97 3.10 -30.94
N GLY A 461 23.27 4.34 -30.54
CA GLY A 461 23.79 5.35 -31.47
C GLY A 461 25.21 5.02 -31.92
N GLY A 462 25.58 5.48 -33.11
CA GLY A 462 26.92 5.32 -33.66
C GLY A 462 27.93 6.22 -32.96
N ASN A 463 29.14 5.71 -32.72
CA ASN A 463 30.23 6.52 -32.16
C ASN A 463 30.64 7.61 -33.14
N GLY A 464 30.98 8.78 -32.60
CA GLY A 464 31.64 9.81 -33.38
C GLY A 464 32.99 9.35 -33.92
N ALA A 465 33.41 9.94 -35.02
CA ALA A 465 34.73 9.73 -35.57
C ALA A 465 35.84 10.19 -34.62
N PHE A 466 37.01 9.58 -34.76
CA PHE A 466 38.22 10.05 -34.12
C PHE A 466 38.75 11.30 -34.85
N GLY A 467 39.44 12.19 -34.13
CA GLY A 467 40.17 13.29 -34.75
C GLY A 467 41.30 12.74 -35.61
N CYS A 468 41.42 13.18 -36.86
CA CYS A 468 42.53 12.81 -37.74
C CYS A 468 43.80 13.63 -37.42
N ASP A 469 44.97 13.03 -37.56
CA ASP A 469 46.27 13.70 -37.38
C ASP A 469 46.74 14.47 -38.61
N GLY A 470 45.96 14.45 -39.70
CA GLY A 470 46.27 15.21 -40.90
C GLY A 470 47.29 14.60 -41.85
N THR A 471 47.70 13.35 -41.62
CA THR A 471 48.74 12.68 -42.42
C THR A 471 48.21 12.06 -43.72
N GLY A 472 46.90 12.11 -43.95
CA GLY A 472 46.29 11.98 -45.27
C GLY A 472 46.48 10.64 -46.00
N ASN A 473 46.68 9.52 -45.28
CA ASN A 473 46.76 8.21 -45.93
C ASN A 473 45.42 7.44 -45.83
N PRO A 474 44.52 7.55 -46.83
CA PRO A 474 43.25 6.83 -46.86
C PRO A 474 43.38 5.29 -46.86
N ASN A 475 44.59 4.76 -47.08
CA ASN A 475 44.86 3.32 -47.12
C ASN A 475 45.32 2.73 -45.78
N GLN A 476 45.45 3.53 -44.72
CA GLN A 476 45.72 2.97 -43.39
C GLN A 476 44.42 2.38 -42.81
N ALA A 477 44.48 1.18 -42.22
CA ALA A 477 43.33 0.57 -41.54
C ALA A 477 42.73 1.48 -40.43
N ALA A 478 43.53 2.42 -39.91
CA ALA A 478 43.11 3.46 -38.98
C ALA A 478 42.13 4.50 -39.59
N PHE A 479 41.99 4.56 -40.93
CA PHE A 479 41.12 5.52 -41.61
C PHE A 479 39.63 5.26 -41.37
N ASN A 480 39.25 4.01 -41.10
CA ASN A 480 37.89 3.64 -40.72
C ASN A 480 37.45 4.28 -39.40
N ASN A 481 38.39 4.66 -38.54
CA ASN A 481 38.09 5.33 -37.27
C ASN A 481 37.84 6.84 -37.43
N PHE A 482 38.10 7.43 -38.61
CA PHE A 482 37.88 8.86 -38.86
C PHE A 482 36.53 9.16 -39.54
N ASN A 483 35.80 8.11 -39.93
CA ASN A 483 34.38 8.21 -40.21
C ASN A 483 33.60 8.07 -38.90
N GLY A 484 32.45 8.71 -38.81
CA GLY A 484 31.46 8.35 -37.81
C GLY A 484 31.08 6.89 -38.03
N LEU A 485 30.82 6.18 -36.94
CA LEU A 485 30.28 4.83 -37.04
C LEU A 485 28.78 4.90 -37.32
N ASP A 486 28.29 3.91 -38.06
CA ASP A 486 26.85 3.71 -38.20
C ASP A 486 26.22 3.43 -36.83
N GLY A 487 24.97 3.85 -36.65
CA GLY A 487 24.15 3.37 -35.53
C GLY A 487 23.81 1.90 -35.66
N GLU A 488 23.20 1.35 -34.62
CA GLU A 488 22.61 0.01 -34.69
C GLU A 488 21.25 0.07 -35.39
N ALA A 489 20.98 -0.97 -36.18
CA ALA A 489 19.67 -1.17 -36.80
C ALA A 489 18.61 -1.56 -35.74
N LEU A 490 17.33 -1.53 -36.13
CA LEU A 490 16.27 -2.18 -35.37
C LEU A 490 16.66 -3.64 -35.07
N VAL A 491 16.42 -4.09 -33.84
CA VAL A 491 16.73 -5.46 -33.43
C VAL A 491 15.44 -6.27 -33.40
N VAL A 492 15.36 -7.31 -34.22
CA VAL A 492 14.27 -8.29 -34.21
C VAL A 492 14.86 -9.71 -34.17
N PRO A 493 14.19 -10.66 -33.51
CA PRO A 493 14.66 -12.04 -33.48
C PRO A 493 14.62 -12.68 -34.87
N ALA A 494 15.43 -13.72 -35.07
CA ALA A 494 15.37 -14.52 -36.29
C ALA A 494 13.96 -15.10 -36.48
N GLY A 495 13.46 -15.07 -37.72
CA GLY A 495 12.10 -15.49 -38.06
C GLY A 495 11.02 -14.42 -37.86
N HIS A 496 11.37 -13.24 -37.31
CA HIS A 496 10.45 -12.12 -37.24
C HIS A 496 10.05 -11.64 -38.65
N PRO A 497 8.79 -11.27 -38.92
CA PRO A 497 8.33 -10.86 -40.25
C PRO A 497 9.12 -9.69 -40.87
N LEU A 498 9.68 -8.81 -40.02
CA LEU A 498 10.46 -7.66 -40.44
C LEU A 498 11.97 -7.94 -40.60
N PHE A 499 12.45 -9.15 -40.33
CA PHE A 499 13.88 -9.47 -40.28
C PHE A 499 14.65 -9.07 -41.56
N GLY A 500 14.06 -9.23 -42.74
CA GLY A 500 14.69 -8.83 -44.01
C GLY A 500 14.79 -7.31 -44.24
N THR A 501 14.03 -6.51 -43.48
CA THR A 501 13.90 -5.07 -43.70
C THR A 501 14.67 -4.23 -42.68
N VAL A 502 15.03 -4.81 -41.52
CA VAL A 502 15.66 -4.04 -40.44
C VAL A 502 17.09 -3.58 -40.76
N ALA A 503 17.84 -4.28 -41.62
CA ALA A 503 19.26 -3.97 -41.88
C ALA A 503 19.50 -2.55 -42.44
N GLY A 504 18.52 -1.97 -43.13
CA GLY A 504 18.58 -0.62 -43.70
C GLY A 504 18.28 0.52 -42.73
N THR A 505 17.85 0.21 -41.51
CA THR A 505 17.28 1.21 -40.58
C THR A 505 18.29 1.99 -39.76
N ARG A 506 19.55 1.55 -39.71
CA ARG A 506 20.60 2.28 -39.02
C ARG A 506 20.88 3.63 -39.67
N GLY A 507 21.10 4.66 -38.85
CA GLY A 507 21.65 5.92 -39.35
C GLY A 507 23.09 5.74 -39.79
N ARG A 508 23.44 6.24 -40.99
CA ARG A 508 24.81 6.16 -41.49
C ARG A 508 25.72 7.15 -40.80
N GLY A 509 26.91 6.70 -40.42
CA GLY A 509 27.93 7.57 -39.89
C GLY A 509 28.45 8.55 -40.95
N GLY A 510 28.84 9.74 -40.50
CA GLY A 510 29.41 10.76 -41.37
C GLY A 510 30.77 10.35 -41.93
N LEU A 511 31.01 10.60 -43.21
CA LEU A 511 32.34 10.40 -43.80
C LEU A 511 33.30 11.53 -43.38
N LEU A 512 34.56 11.17 -43.10
CA LEU A 512 35.67 12.12 -42.91
C LEU A 512 35.62 13.19 -44.01
N TRP A 513 35.71 14.46 -43.61
CA TRP A 513 35.68 15.57 -44.56
C TRP A 513 36.70 16.67 -44.26
N PRO A 514 37.55 17.05 -45.23
CA PRO A 514 37.65 16.51 -46.58
C PRO A 514 38.15 15.05 -46.60
N SER A 515 37.68 14.28 -47.58
CA SER A 515 37.91 12.82 -47.67
C SER A 515 39.39 12.42 -47.73
N HIS A 516 40.27 13.34 -48.13
CA HIS A 516 41.70 13.09 -48.18
C HIS A 516 42.37 13.03 -46.79
N GLY A 517 41.79 13.58 -45.73
CA GLY A 517 42.40 13.59 -44.40
C GLY A 517 43.73 14.38 -44.26
N ALA A 518 44.28 14.93 -45.35
CA ALA A 518 45.55 15.65 -45.37
C ALA A 518 45.47 17.14 -44.95
N HIS A 519 46.29 17.56 -43.97
CA HIS A 519 46.41 18.95 -43.53
C HIS A 519 46.98 19.92 -44.58
N ALA A 520 47.81 19.41 -45.49
CA ALA A 520 48.48 20.19 -46.52
C ALA A 520 47.53 20.64 -47.65
N LEU A 521 46.38 19.98 -47.76
CA LEU A 521 45.39 20.22 -48.81
C LEU A 521 44.19 21.05 -48.32
N LEU A 522 44.18 21.45 -47.05
CA LEU A 522 43.10 22.25 -46.49
C LEU A 522 43.12 23.68 -47.05
N ILE A 523 41.95 24.15 -47.44
CA ILE A 523 41.76 25.50 -47.95
C ILE A 523 41.18 26.36 -46.82
N PHE A 524 41.84 27.49 -46.51
CA PHE A 524 41.36 28.45 -45.51
C PHE A 524 40.62 29.60 -46.21
N ASN A 525 39.67 30.24 -45.52
CA ASN A 525 39.02 31.45 -46.05
C ASN A 525 39.98 32.66 -46.05
N ASP A 526 39.70 33.63 -46.94
CA ASP A 526 40.51 34.79 -47.33
C ASP A 526 41.08 35.63 -46.14
N PRO A 527 42.26 36.29 -46.28
CA PRO A 527 43.14 36.73 -45.20
C PRO A 527 42.69 37.98 -44.42
N GLY A 528 41.44 38.41 -44.55
CA GLY A 528 40.99 39.74 -44.09
C GLY A 528 40.61 39.86 -42.60
N SER A 529 40.36 38.78 -41.86
CA SER A 529 40.15 38.88 -40.40
C SER A 529 40.10 37.58 -39.60
N PHE A 530 39.79 36.41 -40.20
CA PHE A 530 39.83 35.11 -39.51
C PHE A 530 40.08 33.93 -40.47
N ASN A 531 41.32 33.40 -40.49
CA ASN A 531 41.73 32.30 -41.37
C ASN A 531 41.31 30.94 -40.79
N PHE A 532 40.05 30.54 -41.00
CA PHE A 532 39.59 29.20 -40.66
C PHE A 532 39.16 28.37 -41.87
N ASN A 533 39.25 27.05 -41.72
CA ASN A 533 38.68 26.08 -42.62
C ASN A 533 37.18 25.85 -42.30
N LEU A 534 36.40 25.52 -43.34
CA LEU A 534 34.93 25.36 -43.27
C LEU A 534 34.45 23.95 -43.63
N ASP A 535 35.37 23.03 -43.87
CA ASP A 535 35.02 21.68 -44.31
C ASP A 535 34.33 20.95 -43.16
N VAL A 536 33.09 20.54 -43.40
CA VAL A 536 32.24 19.84 -42.45
C VAL A 536 31.32 18.86 -43.17
N ALA A 537 30.93 17.80 -42.47
CA ALA A 537 29.93 16.82 -42.86
C ALA A 537 29.06 16.47 -41.64
N ALA A 538 27.97 15.74 -41.85
CA ALA A 538 26.99 15.41 -40.81
C ALA A 538 26.62 13.91 -40.85
N GLY A 539 26.29 13.33 -39.69
CA GLY A 539 25.77 11.95 -39.59
C GLY A 539 24.27 11.84 -39.89
N GLY A 540 23.86 10.72 -40.49
CA GLY A 540 22.47 10.38 -40.78
C GLY A 540 21.74 9.82 -39.55
N SER A 541 20.41 9.85 -39.55
CA SER A 541 19.60 9.45 -38.39
C SER A 541 19.03 8.04 -38.47
N GLY A 542 18.54 7.49 -37.36
CA GLY A 542 17.86 6.19 -37.34
C GLY A 542 16.50 6.21 -38.05
N GLY A 543 16.18 5.12 -38.76
CA GLY A 543 14.88 4.91 -39.40
C GLY A 543 13.80 4.47 -38.41
N GLY A 544 12.60 5.02 -38.55
CA GLY A 544 11.46 4.71 -37.68
C GLY A 544 10.43 3.78 -38.32
N PHE A 545 9.25 3.76 -37.73
CA PHE A 545 8.12 2.92 -38.13
C PHE A 545 7.03 3.67 -38.90
N VAL A 546 7.01 4.99 -38.79
CA VAL A 546 6.06 5.86 -39.53
C VAL A 546 6.79 6.71 -40.57
N THR A 547 8.01 7.15 -40.26
CA THR A 547 8.86 7.91 -41.18
C THR A 547 10.26 7.33 -41.25
N ALA A 548 10.91 7.46 -42.40
CA ALA A 548 12.34 7.24 -42.51
C ALA A 548 13.10 8.26 -41.63
N GLY A 549 14.36 7.96 -41.35
CA GLY A 549 15.27 8.93 -40.74
C GLY A 549 15.62 10.01 -41.75
N GLY A 550 15.79 11.25 -41.29
CA GLY A 550 16.39 12.31 -42.10
C GLY A 550 17.86 12.04 -42.40
N ASP A 551 18.31 12.55 -43.54
CA ASP A 551 19.73 12.58 -43.92
C ASP A 551 20.48 13.61 -43.07
N GLY A 552 21.75 13.32 -42.79
CA GLY A 552 22.70 14.33 -42.29
C GLY A 552 23.17 15.19 -43.44
N VAL A 553 22.91 16.50 -43.38
CA VAL A 553 23.22 17.43 -44.46
C VAL A 553 24.00 18.64 -43.96
N VAL A 554 24.71 19.30 -44.87
CA VAL A 554 25.31 20.60 -44.62
C VAL A 554 24.59 21.61 -45.49
N ASN A 555 23.79 22.48 -44.87
CA ASN A 555 23.07 23.52 -45.57
C ASN A 555 23.97 24.75 -45.75
N ALA A 556 23.87 25.44 -46.88
CA ALA A 556 24.45 26.77 -47.02
C ALA A 556 23.60 27.76 -46.20
N ALA A 557 24.18 28.41 -45.19
CA ALA A 557 23.46 29.41 -44.40
C ALA A 557 23.15 30.63 -45.29
N GLY A 558 21.89 31.05 -45.33
CA GLY A 558 21.28 31.93 -46.33
C GLY A 558 21.76 33.39 -46.44
N ASN A 559 23.07 33.65 -46.40
CA ASN A 559 23.63 34.93 -46.83
C ASN A 559 24.01 34.86 -48.32
N VAL A 560 22.98 34.78 -49.17
CA VAL A 560 23.01 34.63 -50.63
C VAL A 560 23.56 35.88 -51.35
N ASN A 561 24.09 36.87 -50.61
CA ASN A 561 24.62 38.11 -51.17
C ASN A 561 26.10 38.02 -51.63
N ASN A 562 26.69 36.82 -51.68
CA ASN A 562 27.92 36.61 -52.46
C ASN A 562 27.58 35.82 -53.74
N PRO A 563 27.29 36.50 -54.87
CA PRO A 563 26.83 35.88 -56.10
C PRO A 563 27.95 35.18 -56.88
N ASN A 564 28.98 34.64 -56.21
CA ASN A 564 29.98 33.81 -56.87
C ASN A 564 29.76 32.32 -56.54
N PRO A 565 28.80 31.64 -57.20
CA PRO A 565 28.61 30.19 -57.09
C PRO A 565 29.81 29.38 -57.62
N ASN A 566 30.78 30.03 -58.27
CA ASN A 566 31.89 29.37 -58.95
C ASN A 566 33.18 29.26 -58.12
N THR A 567 33.26 29.76 -56.87
CA THR A 567 34.53 29.75 -56.11
C THR A 567 34.60 28.89 -54.85
N ASN A 568 33.53 28.26 -54.34
CA ASN A 568 33.69 27.10 -53.42
C ASN A 568 32.41 26.33 -53.00
N PRO A 569 31.68 25.66 -53.91
CA PRO A 569 30.68 24.66 -53.52
C PRO A 569 31.30 23.39 -52.87
N LEU A 570 32.64 23.24 -52.89
CA LEU A 570 33.37 22.02 -52.50
C LEU A 570 33.63 21.87 -50.99
N ARG A 571 33.18 22.80 -50.14
CA ARG A 571 33.48 22.77 -48.69
C ARG A 571 32.42 22.07 -47.83
N MET A 572 31.36 21.59 -48.46
CA MET A 572 30.32 20.80 -47.81
C MET A 572 30.54 19.33 -48.14
N GLY A 573 30.68 18.49 -47.11
CA GLY A 573 30.79 17.05 -47.32
C GLY A 573 29.49 16.43 -47.83
N PRO A 574 29.58 15.20 -48.36
CA PRO A 574 28.42 14.50 -48.89
C PRO A 574 27.37 14.26 -47.78
N PRO A 575 26.07 14.24 -48.13
CA PRO A 575 25.03 13.81 -47.21
C PRO A 575 25.27 12.39 -46.71
N SER A 576 24.99 12.16 -45.43
CA SER A 576 24.96 10.81 -44.86
C SER A 576 23.52 10.33 -44.78
N ALA A 577 23.23 9.20 -45.44
CA ALA A 577 21.87 8.69 -45.53
C ALA A 577 21.26 8.40 -44.15
N GLY A 578 20.02 8.82 -43.97
CA GLY A 578 19.17 8.36 -42.88
C GLY A 578 18.81 6.88 -43.05
N GLY A 579 18.38 6.26 -41.95
CA GLY A 579 17.88 4.89 -41.94
C GLY A 579 16.54 4.78 -42.66
N SER A 580 16.35 3.66 -43.36
CA SER A 580 15.10 3.37 -44.07
C SER A 580 13.90 3.23 -43.12
N LEU A 581 12.71 3.58 -43.61
CA LEU A 581 11.45 3.28 -42.93
C LEU A 581 11.20 1.77 -42.90
N VAL A 582 10.77 1.25 -41.74
CA VAL A 582 10.14 -0.08 -41.63
C VAL A 582 8.71 0.11 -41.19
N ALA A 583 7.81 0.28 -42.16
CA ALA A 583 6.40 0.52 -41.88
C ALA A 583 5.76 -0.71 -41.25
N PHE A 584 5.09 -0.51 -40.12
CA PHE A 584 4.11 -1.49 -39.66
C PHE A 584 2.89 -1.40 -40.57
N GLY A 585 2.57 -2.51 -41.24
CA GLY A 585 1.35 -2.64 -42.01
C GLY A 585 0.26 -3.36 -41.20
N ALA A 586 -0.77 -3.81 -41.92
CA ALA A 586 -1.73 -4.75 -41.38
C ALA A 586 -1.01 -5.97 -40.79
N LEU A 587 -1.50 -6.45 -39.64
CA LEU A 587 -0.95 -7.63 -38.98
C LEU A 587 -0.93 -8.81 -39.96
N PRO A 588 0.25 -9.41 -40.26
CA PRO A 588 0.31 -10.53 -41.17
C PRO A 588 -0.49 -11.72 -40.65
N ASN A 589 -1.12 -12.46 -41.56
CA ASN A 589 -1.93 -13.62 -41.17
C ASN A 589 -1.08 -14.66 -40.41
N GLY A 590 -1.60 -15.15 -39.30
CA GLY A 590 -0.92 -16.14 -38.44
C GLY A 590 0.21 -15.57 -37.57
N VAL A 591 0.48 -14.26 -37.60
CA VAL A 591 1.47 -13.62 -36.73
C VAL A 591 0.76 -12.97 -35.54
N SER A 592 1.35 -13.11 -34.36
CA SER A 592 0.88 -12.45 -33.15
C SER A 592 1.27 -10.95 -33.17
N SER A 593 0.34 -10.05 -32.82
CA SER A 593 0.64 -8.63 -32.53
C SER A 593 1.82 -8.48 -31.59
N SER A 594 1.94 -9.35 -30.59
CA SER A 594 3.04 -9.32 -29.62
C SER A 594 4.41 -9.62 -30.22
N ASP A 595 4.45 -10.45 -31.25
CA ASP A 595 5.69 -10.71 -31.96
C ASP A 595 5.96 -9.61 -32.97
N TYR A 596 4.92 -9.11 -33.66
CA TYR A 596 5.07 -8.17 -34.77
C TYR A 596 5.40 -6.74 -34.35
N PHE A 597 4.68 -6.17 -33.38
CA PHE A 597 4.74 -4.73 -33.09
C PHE A 597 5.76 -4.33 -32.02
N VAL A 598 6.38 -5.29 -31.32
CA VAL A 598 7.24 -5.03 -30.15
C VAL A 598 8.71 -4.96 -30.60
N VAL A 599 9.06 -3.87 -31.29
CA VAL A 599 10.38 -3.64 -31.91
C VAL A 599 10.95 -2.28 -31.48
N GLY A 600 12.16 -2.23 -30.91
CA GLY A 600 12.77 -0.96 -30.50
C GLY A 600 13.27 -0.17 -31.71
N GLY A 601 13.42 1.15 -31.57
CA GLY A 601 13.90 2.07 -32.61
C GLY A 601 15.39 1.92 -32.92
N ALA A 602 15.80 2.37 -34.11
CA ALA A 602 17.19 2.32 -34.58
C ALA A 602 18.03 3.50 -34.04
N GLY A 603 19.34 3.31 -33.94
CA GLY A 603 20.28 4.35 -33.54
C GLY A 603 20.64 5.32 -34.67
N GLY A 604 20.94 6.57 -34.30
CA GLY A 604 21.50 7.58 -35.22
C GLY A 604 22.98 7.33 -35.50
N GLY A 605 23.46 7.73 -36.67
CA GLY A 605 24.87 7.62 -37.07
C GLY A 605 25.74 8.69 -36.41
N GLY A 606 26.99 8.32 -36.12
CA GLY A 606 27.99 9.22 -35.56
C GLY A 606 28.41 10.32 -36.53
N GLY A 607 28.83 11.44 -35.98
CA GLY A 607 29.40 12.56 -36.72
C GLY A 607 30.80 12.26 -37.25
N PRO A 608 31.20 12.90 -38.35
CA PRO A 608 32.49 12.68 -38.98
C PRO A 608 33.62 13.44 -38.28
N SER A 609 34.85 13.09 -38.64
CA SER A 609 36.02 13.91 -38.38
C SER A 609 36.07 15.04 -39.42
N HIS A 610 36.35 16.27 -38.99
CA HIS A 610 36.36 17.41 -39.92
C HIS A 610 37.24 18.57 -39.46
N THR A 611 37.42 19.56 -40.32
CA THR A 611 38.38 20.66 -40.10
C THR A 611 37.76 22.03 -39.83
N VAL A 612 36.44 22.10 -39.64
CA VAL A 612 35.77 23.36 -39.22
C VAL A 612 36.51 24.09 -38.10
N PHE A 613 36.75 25.39 -38.28
CA PHE A 613 37.53 26.25 -37.37
C PHE A 613 38.99 25.91 -37.16
N ALA A 614 39.56 24.96 -37.90
CA ALA A 614 41.00 24.81 -37.93
C ALA A 614 41.63 26.11 -38.41
N GLN A 615 42.66 26.58 -37.71
CA GLN A 615 43.42 27.79 -38.08
C GLN A 615 44.77 27.44 -38.71
N ILE A 616 45.29 28.37 -39.51
CA ILE A 616 46.66 28.28 -40.00
C ILE A 616 47.62 28.30 -38.80
N GLY A 617 48.50 27.30 -38.71
CA GLY A 617 49.47 27.17 -37.61
C GLY A 617 49.05 26.27 -36.45
N GLU A 618 47.82 25.75 -36.43
CA GLU A 618 47.43 24.74 -35.44
C GLU A 618 48.08 23.37 -35.70
N LEU A 619 48.52 22.71 -34.62
CA LEU A 619 49.08 21.35 -34.64
C LEU A 619 48.04 20.28 -34.99
N PHE A 620 46.77 20.48 -34.63
CA PHE A 620 45.68 19.53 -34.89
C PHE A 620 44.55 20.23 -35.64
N LYS A 621 44.39 19.92 -36.95
CA LYS A 621 43.36 20.56 -37.77
C LYS A 621 42.06 19.77 -37.86
N TYR A 622 42.07 18.43 -37.70
CA TYR A 622 40.82 17.63 -37.69
C TYR A 622 40.30 17.43 -36.26
N ARG A 623 39.00 17.64 -36.09
CA ARG A 623 38.26 17.50 -34.83
C ARG A 623 37.48 16.20 -34.84
N SER A 624 37.27 15.61 -33.66
CA SER A 624 36.48 14.39 -33.51
C SER A 624 34.99 14.61 -33.76
N GLY A 625 34.27 13.56 -34.14
CA GLY A 625 32.83 13.58 -34.33
C GLY A 625 32.06 13.52 -33.01
N ALA A 626 30.87 14.12 -32.99
CA ALA A 626 29.85 13.82 -31.99
C ALA A 626 29.25 12.43 -32.24
N ALA A 627 28.62 11.85 -31.24
CA ALA A 627 27.96 10.56 -31.35
C ALA A 627 26.50 10.71 -31.73
N GLY A 628 25.93 9.67 -32.35
CA GLY A 628 24.51 9.59 -32.64
C GLY A 628 23.68 9.31 -31.38
N GLY A 629 22.40 9.68 -31.44
CA GLY A 629 21.44 9.34 -30.39
C GLY A 629 21.00 7.87 -30.44
N GLY A 630 20.73 7.26 -29.29
CA GLY A 630 20.21 5.89 -29.22
C GLY A 630 18.74 5.79 -29.64
N GLY A 631 18.31 4.65 -30.15
CA GLY A 631 16.92 4.39 -30.50
C GLY A 631 16.02 4.21 -29.28
N GLY A 632 14.76 4.62 -29.40
CA GLY A 632 13.73 4.44 -28.38
C GLY A 632 13.41 2.96 -28.13
N GLY A 633 12.95 2.62 -26.94
CA GLY A 633 12.67 1.24 -26.54
C GLY A 633 11.34 0.69 -27.06
N ALA A 634 11.15 -0.60 -26.91
CA ALA A 634 9.88 -1.27 -27.14
C ALA A 634 9.21 -1.69 -25.85
N MET A 635 7.89 -1.54 -25.78
CA MET A 635 7.07 -2.04 -24.67
C MET A 635 5.83 -2.75 -25.17
N ARG A 636 5.53 -3.88 -24.55
CA ARG A 636 4.21 -4.49 -24.53
C ARG A 636 3.62 -4.38 -23.13
N LEU A 637 2.36 -3.97 -23.05
CA LEU A 637 1.56 -4.01 -21.82
C LEU A 637 0.27 -4.79 -22.07
N ARG A 638 0.09 -5.89 -21.35
CA ARG A 638 -1.13 -6.72 -21.34
C ARG A 638 -1.81 -6.62 -19.98
N VAL A 639 -3.05 -6.12 -19.95
CA VAL A 639 -3.80 -5.93 -18.70
C VAL A 639 -5.06 -6.79 -18.70
N GLY A 640 -5.19 -7.62 -17.67
CA GLY A 640 -6.37 -8.45 -17.44
C GLY A 640 -7.53 -7.66 -16.82
N GLY A 641 -7.24 -6.81 -15.83
CA GLY A 641 -8.22 -5.96 -15.15
C GLY A 641 -8.39 -4.58 -15.80
N ARG A 642 -8.71 -3.57 -14.96
CA ARG A 642 -8.85 -2.18 -15.41
C ARG A 642 -7.47 -1.56 -15.68
N PHE A 643 -7.36 -0.82 -16.79
CA PHE A 643 -6.23 0.06 -17.04
C PHE A 643 -6.63 1.53 -16.88
N GLU A 644 -5.79 2.32 -16.22
CA GLU A 644 -6.01 3.77 -16.07
C GLU A 644 -4.68 4.53 -16.17
N MET A 645 -4.60 5.45 -17.12
CA MET A 645 -3.50 6.41 -17.24
C MET A 645 -4.04 7.81 -16.97
N LEU A 646 -3.61 8.42 -15.87
CA LEU A 646 -4.08 9.75 -15.47
C LEU A 646 -3.52 10.85 -16.38
N ALA A 647 -4.14 12.03 -16.36
CA ALA A 647 -3.77 13.15 -17.23
C ALA A 647 -2.32 13.64 -17.07
N ALA A 648 -1.77 13.58 -15.86
CA ALA A 648 -0.38 13.96 -15.58
C ALA A 648 0.63 12.85 -15.89
N ALA A 649 0.16 11.62 -16.15
CA ALA A 649 1.01 10.49 -16.40
C ALA A 649 1.65 10.56 -17.80
N SER A 650 2.79 9.90 -17.97
CA SER A 650 3.42 9.82 -19.29
C SER A 650 4.16 8.52 -19.58
N PHE A 651 4.14 8.13 -20.85
CA PHE A 651 5.06 7.15 -21.44
C PHE A 651 6.03 7.89 -22.37
N ASP A 652 7.34 7.86 -22.07
CA ASP A 652 8.40 8.43 -22.92
C ASP A 652 9.29 7.32 -23.49
N PHE A 653 9.07 6.99 -24.77
CA PHE A 653 9.81 5.98 -25.54
C PHE A 653 10.39 6.60 -26.83
N ARG A 654 10.72 7.89 -26.77
CA ARG A 654 11.31 8.61 -27.90
C ARG A 654 12.76 8.19 -28.19
N GLY A 655 13.24 8.55 -29.37
CA GLY A 655 14.65 8.44 -29.73
C GLY A 655 15.52 9.47 -29.00
N GLY A 656 16.76 9.08 -28.70
CA GLY A 656 17.78 9.97 -28.17
C GLY A 656 18.15 11.04 -29.19
N SER A 657 18.27 12.29 -28.74
CA SER A 657 18.73 13.38 -29.61
C SER A 657 20.26 13.39 -29.67
N ALA A 658 20.82 13.70 -30.82
CA ALA A 658 22.23 14.07 -30.90
C ALA A 658 22.41 15.50 -30.34
N ASN A 659 23.59 15.81 -29.83
CA ASN A 659 23.77 17.10 -29.15
C ASN A 659 23.82 18.26 -30.14
N THR A 660 23.26 19.38 -29.70
CA THR A 660 23.43 20.68 -30.36
C THR A 660 24.71 21.32 -29.84
N ILE A 661 25.57 21.78 -30.75
CA ILE A 661 26.87 22.36 -30.42
C ILE A 661 26.76 23.88 -30.60
N SER A 662 26.81 24.61 -29.47
CA SER A 662 26.84 26.08 -29.46
C SER A 662 28.28 26.57 -29.58
N LEU A 663 28.53 27.36 -30.62
CA LEU A 663 29.89 27.83 -30.95
C LEU A 663 30.27 29.13 -30.22
N ALA A 664 29.36 29.73 -29.44
CA ALA A 664 29.61 30.97 -28.69
C ALA A 664 30.68 30.84 -27.58
N ALA A 665 31.02 29.61 -27.17
CA ALA A 665 32.04 29.32 -26.17
C ALA A 665 33.37 28.77 -26.76
N ALA A 666 33.40 28.46 -28.06
CA ALA A 666 34.53 27.80 -28.73
C ALA A 666 35.50 28.79 -29.36
N ASN A 667 35.96 29.79 -28.59
CA ASN A 667 37.06 30.62 -29.05
C ASN A 667 38.34 29.75 -29.08
N THR A 668 38.82 29.47 -30.30
CA THR A 668 40.13 28.90 -30.69
C THR A 668 40.34 27.38 -30.69
N SER A 669 39.33 26.50 -30.63
CA SER A 669 39.58 25.04 -30.72
C SER A 669 38.58 24.22 -31.54
N GLY A 670 37.62 24.86 -32.21
CA GLY A 670 36.65 24.21 -33.11
C GLY A 670 35.52 23.44 -32.41
N ALA A 671 34.70 22.76 -33.21
CA ALA A 671 33.56 21.96 -32.74
C ALA A 671 33.67 20.52 -33.23
N SER A 672 32.92 19.60 -32.61
CA SER A 672 32.81 18.22 -33.07
C SER A 672 31.81 18.07 -34.22
N GLY A 673 31.97 17.05 -35.06
CA GLY A 673 31.07 16.83 -36.21
C GLY A 673 29.66 16.51 -35.74
N VAL A 674 28.63 17.10 -36.35
CA VAL A 674 27.24 16.82 -35.92
C VAL A 674 26.82 15.40 -36.30
N ALA A 675 26.01 14.78 -35.45
CA ALA A 675 25.55 13.40 -35.58
C ALA A 675 24.02 13.33 -35.72
N GLY A 676 23.49 12.18 -36.12
CA GLY A 676 22.05 11.97 -36.28
C GLY A 676 21.32 11.58 -34.99
N GLY A 677 20.03 11.91 -34.91
CA GLY A 677 19.15 11.45 -33.83
C GLY A 677 18.75 9.97 -33.99
N GLY A 678 18.42 9.32 -32.87
CA GLY A 678 17.85 7.96 -32.87
C GLY A 678 16.36 7.96 -33.21
N ALA A 679 15.84 6.86 -33.73
CA ALA A 679 14.41 6.71 -34.02
C ALA A 679 13.57 6.47 -32.75
N GLY A 680 12.28 6.77 -32.82
CA GLY A 680 11.32 6.47 -31.76
C GLY A 680 11.06 4.96 -31.61
N GLY A 681 10.62 4.57 -30.41
CA GLY A 681 10.30 3.19 -30.06
C GLY A 681 8.91 2.72 -30.48
N SER A 682 8.53 1.51 -30.07
CA SER A 682 7.18 0.96 -30.30
C SER A 682 6.46 0.59 -29.01
N LEU A 683 5.14 0.81 -28.98
CA LEU A 683 4.28 0.48 -27.85
C LEU A 683 3.10 -0.36 -28.32
N LEU A 684 2.89 -1.51 -27.68
CA LEU A 684 1.70 -2.34 -27.85
C LEU A 684 0.94 -2.41 -26.51
N LEU A 685 -0.25 -1.81 -26.47
CA LEU A 685 -1.13 -1.81 -25.30
C LEU A 685 -2.34 -2.70 -25.57
N GLN A 686 -2.57 -3.71 -24.73
CA GLN A 686 -3.63 -4.70 -24.92
C GLN A 686 -4.45 -4.82 -23.64
N PHE A 687 -5.76 -4.62 -23.76
CA PHE A 687 -6.68 -4.58 -22.64
C PHE A 687 -7.74 -5.68 -22.76
N ALA A 688 -7.92 -6.48 -21.72
CA ALA A 688 -9.02 -7.47 -21.66
C ALA A 688 -10.33 -6.87 -21.14
N SER A 689 -10.28 -5.68 -20.54
CA SER A 689 -11.41 -5.00 -19.90
C SER A 689 -11.38 -3.49 -20.21
N SER A 690 -12.08 -2.67 -19.40
CA SER A 690 -12.13 -1.21 -19.53
C SER A 690 -10.74 -0.56 -19.39
N PHE A 691 -10.49 0.48 -20.18
CA PHE A 691 -9.25 1.25 -20.14
C PHE A 691 -9.49 2.75 -20.33
N ASP A 692 -8.68 3.57 -19.66
CA ASP A 692 -8.66 5.03 -19.79
C ASP A 692 -7.24 5.52 -20.14
N LEU A 693 -7.08 6.29 -21.22
CA LEU A 693 -5.79 6.78 -21.74
C LEU A 693 -5.74 8.32 -21.76
N ASN A 694 -5.67 8.95 -20.59
CA ASN A 694 -5.72 10.41 -20.48
C ASN A 694 -4.33 11.09 -20.49
N GLY A 695 -3.27 10.33 -20.22
CA GLY A 695 -1.90 10.87 -20.16
C GLY A 695 -1.24 11.09 -21.52
N ARG A 696 0.04 11.52 -21.49
CA ARG A 696 0.85 11.75 -22.69
C ARG A 696 1.64 10.52 -23.10
N ILE A 697 1.68 10.23 -24.40
CA ILE A 697 2.55 9.18 -24.96
C ILE A 697 3.49 9.82 -25.98
N ASP A 698 4.80 9.76 -25.76
CA ASP A 698 5.81 10.31 -26.67
C ASP A 698 6.71 9.20 -27.22
N ILE A 699 6.62 8.99 -28.53
CA ILE A 699 7.37 8.01 -29.30
C ILE A 699 8.05 8.68 -30.51
N ARG A 700 8.32 9.98 -30.45
CA ARG A 700 8.99 10.70 -31.55
C ARG A 700 10.44 10.23 -31.73
N GLY A 701 10.99 10.47 -32.91
CA GLY A 701 12.43 10.38 -33.11
C GLY A 701 13.17 11.51 -32.38
N GLY A 702 14.44 11.28 -32.05
CA GLY A 702 15.33 12.28 -31.51
C GLY A 702 15.76 13.29 -32.56
N ALA A 703 16.02 14.53 -32.13
CA ALA A 703 16.55 15.56 -33.01
C ALA A 703 17.99 15.23 -33.43
N GLY A 704 18.35 15.56 -34.66
CA GLY A 704 19.74 15.56 -35.10
C GLY A 704 20.54 16.68 -34.46
N GLY A 705 21.85 16.49 -34.38
CA GLY A 705 22.77 17.49 -33.87
C GLY A 705 22.85 18.68 -34.83
N ARG A 706 23.08 19.87 -34.31
CA ARG A 706 23.18 21.09 -35.13
C ARG A 706 24.24 22.02 -34.58
N TYR A 707 24.85 22.83 -35.44
CA TYR A 707 25.65 23.98 -35.03
C TYR A 707 24.78 25.21 -34.84
N VAL A 708 24.94 25.90 -33.72
CA VAL A 708 24.31 27.21 -33.49
C VAL A 708 25.42 28.26 -33.48
N SER A 709 25.55 29.01 -34.59
CA SER A 709 26.51 30.12 -34.72
C SER A 709 25.99 31.22 -35.65
N ALA A 710 26.14 32.48 -35.23
CA ALA A 710 25.86 33.65 -36.06
C ALA A 710 27.02 34.00 -37.02
N VAL A 711 28.20 33.40 -36.82
CA VAL A 711 29.44 33.72 -37.57
C VAL A 711 29.61 32.80 -38.79
N PHE A 712 28.82 31.73 -38.87
CA PHE A 712 29.06 30.59 -39.76
C PHE A 712 28.17 30.66 -41.03
N ARG A 713 28.75 30.34 -42.20
CA ARG A 713 28.06 30.32 -43.51
C ARG A 713 27.65 28.92 -43.97
N ALA A 714 27.92 27.89 -43.19
CA ALA A 714 27.34 26.56 -43.36
C ALA A 714 26.40 26.28 -42.18
N ASP A 715 25.63 25.20 -42.22
CA ASP A 715 24.76 24.78 -41.13
C ASP A 715 24.66 23.26 -41.22
N PRO A 716 25.64 22.53 -40.64
CA PRO A 716 25.57 21.10 -40.57
C PRO A 716 24.46 20.72 -39.60
N VAL A 717 23.52 19.95 -40.15
CA VAL A 717 22.35 19.44 -39.45
C VAL A 717 22.41 17.92 -39.60
N GLY A 718 22.63 17.23 -38.50
CA GLY A 718 22.43 15.79 -38.45
C GLY A 718 20.97 15.46 -38.70
N GLY A 719 20.70 14.27 -39.23
CA GLY A 719 19.33 13.85 -39.48
C GLY A 719 18.48 13.80 -38.21
N SER A 720 17.19 14.09 -38.32
CA SER A 720 16.22 13.80 -37.25
C SER A 720 15.71 12.37 -37.38
N GLY A 721 15.68 11.64 -36.26
CA GLY A 721 15.26 10.24 -36.25
C GLY A 721 13.82 10.05 -36.67
N GLY A 722 13.53 8.89 -37.26
CA GLY A 722 12.18 8.51 -37.65
C GLY A 722 11.25 8.32 -36.45
N ALA A 723 9.95 8.53 -36.68
CA ALA A 723 8.92 8.36 -35.66
C ALA A 723 8.70 6.90 -35.25
N GLY A 724 8.38 6.71 -33.97
CA GLY A 724 7.96 5.45 -33.37
C GLY A 724 6.55 4.99 -33.78
N PHE A 725 6.04 3.94 -33.14
CA PHE A 725 4.69 3.43 -33.39
C PHE A 725 3.94 3.04 -32.12
N LEU A 726 2.64 3.33 -32.05
CA LEU A 726 1.75 2.87 -30.98
C LEU A 726 0.65 2.02 -31.59
N ARG A 727 0.31 0.91 -30.94
CA ARG A 727 -0.90 0.14 -31.17
C ARG A 727 -1.64 -0.13 -29.88
N VAL A 728 -2.96 0.06 -29.92
CA VAL A 728 -3.88 -0.25 -28.83
C VAL A 728 -4.90 -1.27 -29.29
N GLU A 729 -5.08 -2.33 -28.50
CA GLU A 729 -6.02 -3.41 -28.78
C GLU A 729 -7.01 -3.63 -27.63
N ALA A 730 -8.29 -3.75 -27.97
CA ALA A 730 -9.38 -3.97 -27.02
C ALA A 730 -10.35 -5.05 -27.53
N PRO A 731 -11.18 -5.66 -26.66
CA PRO A 731 -12.08 -6.74 -27.04
C PRO A 731 -13.22 -6.24 -27.94
N GLY A 732 -13.67 -7.08 -28.87
CA GLY A 732 -14.84 -6.81 -29.72
C GLY A 732 -14.53 -5.90 -30.91
N THR A 733 -14.24 -4.62 -30.66
CA THR A 733 -14.02 -3.60 -31.70
C THR A 733 -12.74 -2.81 -31.46
N ALA A 734 -12.09 -2.37 -32.54
CA ALA A 734 -10.92 -1.52 -32.44
C ALA A 734 -11.27 -0.19 -31.72
N PRO A 735 -10.42 0.31 -30.82
CA PRO A 735 -10.61 1.61 -30.19
C PRO A 735 -10.71 2.77 -31.19
N SER A 736 -11.43 3.83 -30.82
CA SER A 736 -11.44 5.07 -31.61
C SER A 736 -10.07 5.77 -31.55
N LEU A 737 -9.57 6.26 -32.68
CA LEU A 737 -8.34 7.06 -32.74
C LEU A 737 -8.43 8.35 -31.90
N ALA A 738 -9.64 8.86 -31.64
CA ALA A 738 -9.83 10.03 -30.78
C ALA A 738 -9.32 9.80 -29.35
N LEU A 739 -9.37 8.56 -28.85
CA LEU A 739 -8.81 8.17 -27.54
C LEU A 739 -7.28 8.26 -27.52
N LEU A 740 -6.64 8.38 -28.69
CA LEU A 740 -5.18 8.45 -28.87
C LEU A 740 -4.72 9.88 -29.20
N GLY A 741 -5.54 10.90 -28.94
CA GLY A 741 -5.24 12.30 -29.26
C GLY A 741 -4.00 12.88 -28.57
N ASN A 742 -3.55 12.28 -27.46
CA ASN A 742 -2.38 12.72 -26.69
C ASN A 742 -1.06 12.01 -27.08
N VAL A 743 -1.07 11.24 -28.18
CA VAL A 743 0.10 10.52 -28.68
C VAL A 743 0.92 11.43 -29.60
N GLN A 744 2.24 11.41 -29.45
CA GLN A 744 3.18 12.15 -30.27
C GLN A 744 4.22 11.21 -30.92
N PRO A 745 4.31 11.16 -32.26
CA PRO A 745 3.45 11.84 -33.23
C PRO A 745 2.01 11.29 -33.23
N PRO A 746 1.05 11.96 -33.90
CA PRO A 746 -0.34 11.51 -33.92
C PRO A 746 -0.50 10.05 -34.37
N ALA A 747 -1.43 9.35 -33.72
CA ALA A 747 -1.78 7.97 -34.06
C ALA A 747 -2.30 7.83 -35.51
N VAL A 748 -2.00 6.70 -36.14
CA VAL A 748 -2.42 6.35 -37.51
C VAL A 748 -3.52 5.28 -37.47
N PRO A 749 -4.22 4.96 -38.58
CA PRO A 749 -5.28 3.94 -38.56
C PRO A 749 -4.86 2.59 -37.98
N ASP A 750 -3.64 2.13 -38.25
CA ASP A 750 -3.10 0.87 -37.72
C ASP A 750 -2.74 0.91 -36.22
N SER A 751 -2.86 2.08 -35.58
CA SER A 751 -2.68 2.26 -34.13
C SER A 751 -3.84 1.73 -33.30
N ALA A 752 -4.95 1.33 -33.91
CA ALA A 752 -6.08 0.71 -33.22
C ALA A 752 -6.39 -0.66 -33.83
N GLY A 753 -6.54 -1.68 -32.97
CA GLY A 753 -6.84 -3.05 -33.39
C GLY A 753 -7.84 -3.74 -32.47
N VAL A 754 -8.43 -4.82 -32.96
CA VAL A 754 -9.21 -5.74 -32.12
C VAL A 754 -8.23 -6.67 -31.41
N LEU A 755 -8.41 -6.87 -30.11
CA LEU A 755 -7.67 -7.87 -29.36
C LEU A 755 -8.02 -9.27 -29.88
N VAL A 756 -7.04 -9.98 -30.42
CA VAL A 756 -7.17 -11.37 -30.91
C VAL A 756 -6.28 -12.36 -30.16
N GLU A 757 -5.40 -11.87 -29.29
CA GLU A 757 -4.46 -12.69 -28.54
C GLU A 757 -4.99 -13.02 -27.14
N GLY A 758 -4.46 -14.10 -26.57
CA GLY A 758 -4.64 -14.43 -25.15
C GLY A 758 -3.31 -14.78 -24.50
N ASP A 759 -3.27 -14.64 -23.17
CA ASP A 759 -2.17 -15.17 -22.37
C ASP A 759 -2.40 -16.66 -22.09
N ALA A 760 -1.31 -17.44 -22.08
CA ALA A 760 -1.33 -18.86 -21.74
C ALA A 760 -1.88 -19.07 -20.33
N LEU A 761 -1.50 -18.20 -19.39
CA LEU A 761 -2.02 -18.16 -18.03
C LEU A 761 -2.73 -16.83 -17.80
N ALA A 762 -3.92 -16.88 -17.19
CA ALA A 762 -4.66 -15.69 -16.78
C ALA A 762 -5.58 -16.05 -15.60
N GLY A 763 -5.98 -15.08 -14.78
CA GLY A 763 -6.65 -15.45 -13.53
C GLY A 763 -7.28 -14.34 -12.73
N PHE A 764 -7.76 -14.74 -11.56
CA PHE A 764 -8.35 -13.89 -10.54
C PHE A 764 -8.10 -14.50 -9.15
N GLN A 765 -8.24 -13.67 -8.13
CA GLN A 765 -8.06 -14.07 -6.74
C GLN A 765 -9.19 -13.53 -5.86
N SER A 766 -9.49 -14.28 -4.80
CA SER A 766 -10.45 -13.85 -3.78
C SER A 766 -9.84 -12.83 -2.82
N ARG A 767 -10.71 -12.08 -2.17
CA ARG A 767 -10.38 -11.37 -0.92
C ARG A 767 -10.12 -12.38 0.19
N PHE A 768 -9.42 -11.93 1.22
CA PHE A 768 -9.31 -12.71 2.44
C PHE A 768 -10.69 -12.91 3.07
N VAL A 769 -10.92 -14.13 3.58
CA VAL A 769 -12.11 -14.48 4.35
C VAL A 769 -11.68 -15.12 5.67
N SER A 770 -12.45 -14.87 6.72
CA SER A 770 -12.28 -15.55 7.99
C SER A 770 -12.78 -17.00 7.89
N SER A 771 -12.10 -17.92 8.57
CA SER A 771 -12.65 -19.26 8.83
C SER A 771 -13.78 -19.24 9.88
N GLY A 772 -13.97 -18.12 10.58
CA GLY A 772 -14.85 -17.99 11.74
C GLY A 772 -14.31 -18.65 13.02
N ALA A 773 -13.12 -19.25 12.96
CA ALA A 773 -12.48 -19.92 14.08
C ALA A 773 -11.56 -18.96 14.85
N VAL A 774 -11.55 -19.09 16.17
CA VAL A 774 -10.61 -18.34 17.04
C VAL A 774 -9.19 -18.90 16.95
N PHE A 775 -9.06 -20.22 16.81
CA PHE A 775 -7.77 -20.87 16.53
C PHE A 775 -7.66 -21.21 15.05
N PRO A 776 -6.42 -21.32 14.53
CA PRO A 776 -6.20 -21.87 13.21
C PRO A 776 -6.92 -23.21 13.06
N PRO A 777 -7.86 -23.32 12.10
CA PRO A 777 -8.57 -24.57 11.90
C PRO A 777 -7.64 -25.62 11.30
N SER A 778 -8.04 -26.87 11.41
CA SER A 778 -7.40 -27.96 10.69
C SER A 778 -7.92 -27.98 9.25
N PHE A 779 -7.24 -27.29 8.35
CA PHE A 779 -7.55 -27.27 6.92
C PHE A 779 -7.45 -28.68 6.31
N VAL A 780 -8.51 -29.11 5.61
CA VAL A 780 -8.65 -30.48 5.11
C VAL A 780 -8.34 -30.56 3.61
N ARG A 781 -9.01 -29.76 2.77
CA ARG A 781 -8.87 -29.79 1.29
C ARG A 781 -9.53 -28.59 0.62
N TYR A 782 -9.26 -28.40 -0.66
CA TYR A 782 -10.10 -27.60 -1.54
C TYR A 782 -10.93 -28.47 -2.48
N VAL A 783 -12.06 -27.95 -2.95
CA VAL A 783 -12.87 -28.53 -4.03
C VAL A 783 -13.23 -27.44 -5.01
N ILE A 784 -12.90 -27.64 -6.29
CA ILE A 784 -13.26 -26.74 -7.38
C ILE A 784 -14.15 -27.50 -8.35
N ARG A 785 -15.34 -26.97 -8.61
CA ARG A 785 -16.23 -27.48 -9.65
C ARG A 785 -16.22 -26.52 -10.83
N ALA A 786 -15.89 -27.02 -12.01
CA ALA A 786 -15.79 -26.21 -13.21
C ALA A 786 -16.29 -26.97 -14.45
N ASP A 787 -16.87 -26.23 -15.39
CA ASP A 787 -17.16 -26.71 -16.74
C ASP A 787 -15.91 -26.45 -17.60
N VAL A 788 -15.21 -27.51 -18.00
CA VAL A 788 -14.03 -27.46 -18.87
C VAL A 788 -14.43 -27.93 -20.27
N ASP A 789 -14.38 -27.02 -21.24
CA ASP A 789 -14.84 -27.24 -22.61
C ASP A 789 -16.24 -27.89 -22.68
N GLY A 790 -17.14 -27.46 -21.78
CA GLY A 790 -18.53 -27.96 -21.69
C GLY A 790 -18.72 -29.22 -20.84
N VAL A 791 -17.66 -29.79 -20.25
CA VAL A 791 -17.73 -30.98 -19.40
C VAL A 791 -17.46 -30.62 -17.94
N GLN A 792 -18.36 -31.01 -17.04
CA GLN A 792 -18.15 -30.83 -15.60
C GLN A 792 -16.97 -31.65 -15.09
N ARG A 793 -16.07 -30.99 -14.37
CA ARG A 793 -14.92 -31.60 -13.70
C ARG A 793 -14.78 -31.09 -12.27
N THR A 794 -14.26 -31.95 -11.42
CA THR A 794 -13.94 -31.65 -10.02
C THR A 794 -12.43 -31.71 -9.81
N PHE A 795 -11.87 -30.66 -9.21
CA PHE A 795 -10.46 -30.59 -8.83
C PHE A 795 -10.31 -30.47 -7.32
N SER A 796 -9.28 -31.11 -6.76
CA SER A 796 -9.02 -31.18 -5.32
C SER A 796 -7.57 -31.56 -5.06
N ASP A 797 -6.96 -31.08 -3.97
CA ASP A 797 -5.70 -31.61 -3.46
C ASP A 797 -5.85 -32.97 -2.76
N ASP A 798 -7.05 -33.31 -2.30
CA ASP A 798 -7.41 -34.65 -1.85
C ASP A 798 -7.63 -35.58 -3.08
N PRO A 799 -6.75 -36.58 -3.31
CA PRO A 799 -6.83 -37.47 -4.47
C PRO A 799 -8.06 -38.40 -4.43
N ALA A 800 -8.74 -38.54 -3.29
CA ALA A 800 -9.99 -39.27 -3.19
C ALA A 800 -11.19 -38.46 -3.73
N VAL A 801 -11.05 -37.13 -3.87
CA VAL A 801 -12.13 -36.22 -4.29
C VAL A 801 -11.99 -35.78 -5.75
N GLY A 802 -10.77 -35.52 -6.22
CA GLY A 802 -10.53 -35.05 -7.57
C GLY A 802 -9.05 -34.95 -7.93
N LEU A 803 -8.77 -34.54 -9.16
CA LEU A 803 -7.40 -34.29 -9.61
C LEU A 803 -6.92 -32.93 -9.09
N PRO A 804 -5.63 -32.76 -8.75
CA PRO A 804 -5.11 -31.47 -8.32
C PRO A 804 -5.15 -30.44 -9.46
N ALA A 805 -5.61 -29.24 -9.14
CA ALA A 805 -5.52 -28.07 -10.01
C ALA A 805 -4.08 -27.52 -9.99
N ALA A 806 -3.21 -28.15 -10.77
CA ALA A 806 -1.78 -27.83 -10.85
C ALA A 806 -1.32 -27.67 -12.31
N LEU A 807 -0.28 -26.85 -12.49
CA LEU A 807 0.30 -26.53 -13.80
C LEU A 807 0.81 -27.80 -14.48
N GLY A 808 0.43 -28.02 -15.74
CA GLY A 808 0.80 -29.18 -16.53
C GLY A 808 0.02 -30.47 -16.23
N THR A 809 -0.80 -30.50 -15.17
CA THR A 809 -1.66 -31.66 -14.84
C THR A 809 -3.14 -31.39 -15.07
N ALA A 810 -3.55 -30.13 -14.98
CA ALA A 810 -4.94 -29.71 -15.10
C ALA A 810 -5.05 -28.37 -15.86
N PRO A 811 -6.21 -28.10 -16.48
CA PRO A 811 -6.50 -26.80 -17.12
C PRO A 811 -6.61 -25.62 -16.13
N LEU A 812 -6.50 -25.89 -14.83
CA LEU A 812 -6.60 -24.91 -13.76
C LEU A 812 -5.39 -25.04 -12.85
N VAL A 813 -4.90 -23.90 -12.36
CA VAL A 813 -3.88 -23.82 -11.31
C VAL A 813 -4.47 -23.12 -10.11
N PHE A 814 -4.55 -23.83 -8.98
CA PHE A 814 -5.03 -23.30 -7.72
C PHE A 814 -3.87 -22.99 -6.78
N LYS A 815 -3.90 -21.81 -6.18
CA LYS A 815 -3.02 -21.45 -5.06
C LYS A 815 -3.86 -20.89 -3.91
N VAL A 816 -3.39 -21.09 -2.69
CA VAL A 816 -4.04 -20.62 -1.47
C VAL A 816 -3.03 -19.94 -0.56
N GLN A 817 -3.47 -18.97 0.24
CA GLN A 817 -2.60 -18.23 1.14
C GLN A 817 -3.33 -17.97 2.46
N GLY A 818 -2.69 -18.32 3.56
CA GLY A 818 -3.18 -18.05 4.91
C GLY A 818 -2.79 -16.66 5.41
N ALA A 819 -3.64 -16.06 6.25
CA ALA A 819 -3.30 -14.87 7.04
C ALA A 819 -4.20 -14.76 8.27
N ASP A 820 -3.75 -14.03 9.29
CA ASP A 820 -4.61 -13.70 10.42
C ASP A 820 -5.50 -12.50 10.08
N VAL A 821 -6.82 -12.70 10.15
CA VAL A 821 -7.84 -11.74 9.71
C VAL A 821 -8.95 -11.58 10.74
N ASN A 822 -9.64 -10.45 10.74
CA ASN A 822 -10.88 -10.27 11.51
C ASN A 822 -12.05 -11.03 10.86
N LEU A 823 -13.22 -11.01 11.50
CA LEU A 823 -14.43 -11.69 10.97
C LEU A 823 -14.89 -11.12 9.62
N ALA A 824 -14.59 -9.86 9.33
CA ALA A 824 -14.87 -9.24 8.03
C ALA A 824 -13.88 -9.66 6.91
N GLY A 825 -12.82 -10.41 7.26
CA GLY A 825 -11.78 -10.83 6.32
C GLY A 825 -10.67 -9.80 6.11
N GLU A 826 -10.61 -8.74 6.92
CA GLU A 826 -9.53 -7.76 6.87
C GLU A 826 -8.32 -8.28 7.67
N LEU A 827 -7.11 -8.04 7.16
CA LEU A 827 -5.87 -8.42 7.85
C LEU A 827 -5.80 -7.75 9.22
N LEU A 828 -5.47 -8.52 10.27
CA LEU A 828 -5.23 -7.97 11.60
C LEU A 828 -3.99 -7.05 11.58
N PRO A 829 -3.88 -6.08 12.50
CA PRO A 829 -2.68 -5.26 12.63
C PRO A 829 -1.42 -6.13 12.79
N ASN A 830 -0.40 -5.87 11.98
CA ASN A 830 0.86 -6.63 11.89
C ASN A 830 0.75 -8.06 11.33
N ALA A 831 -0.43 -8.51 10.89
CA ALA A 831 -0.56 -9.79 10.20
C ALA A 831 0.18 -9.71 8.86
N THR A 832 1.13 -10.63 8.67
CA THR A 832 1.80 -10.81 7.38
C THR A 832 1.20 -12.05 6.73
N PRO A 833 0.64 -11.96 5.51
CA PRO A 833 0.21 -13.13 4.78
C PRO A 833 1.32 -14.16 4.66
N ALA A 834 0.97 -15.44 4.78
CA ALA A 834 1.89 -16.56 4.54
C ALA A 834 2.34 -16.60 3.07
N LEU A 835 3.16 -17.57 2.68
CA LEU A 835 3.51 -17.76 1.28
C LEU A 835 2.37 -18.47 0.54
N TRP A 836 2.25 -18.26 -0.77
CA TRP A 836 1.28 -19.01 -1.58
C TRP A 836 1.61 -20.51 -1.56
N ARG A 837 0.59 -21.33 -1.29
CA ARG A 837 0.63 -22.80 -1.24
C ARG A 837 -0.14 -23.38 -2.41
N ASN A 838 0.26 -24.56 -2.86
CA ASN A 838 -0.48 -25.32 -3.88
C ASN A 838 -1.52 -26.26 -3.23
N GLN A 839 -1.54 -26.36 -1.89
CA GLN A 839 -2.38 -27.28 -1.14
C GLN A 839 -3.02 -26.61 0.08
N VAL A 840 -4.22 -27.07 0.41
CA VAL A 840 -4.96 -26.73 1.61
C VAL A 840 -4.67 -27.75 2.70
N GLY A 841 -4.84 -29.04 2.40
CA GLY A 841 -4.66 -30.14 3.33
C GLY A 841 -3.21 -30.58 3.55
N PRO A 842 -2.96 -31.51 4.48
CA PRO A 842 -1.62 -32.05 4.77
C PRO A 842 -1.21 -33.17 3.79
N PHE A 843 -1.34 -32.96 2.48
CA PHE A 843 -1.11 -34.00 1.46
C PHE A 843 0.33 -34.02 0.90
N ASP A 844 1.08 -32.92 1.01
CA ASP A 844 2.49 -32.80 0.62
C ASP A 844 3.29 -32.15 1.76
N ALA A 845 4.05 -32.97 2.46
CA ALA A 845 4.88 -32.55 3.57
C ALA A 845 6.08 -31.68 3.14
N LEU A 846 6.48 -31.69 1.86
CA LEU A 846 7.69 -31.02 1.38
C LEU A 846 7.45 -29.56 0.99
N GLN A 847 6.30 -29.25 0.38
CA GLN A 847 6.00 -27.88 -0.07
C GLN A 847 5.25 -27.02 0.97
N GLY A 848 4.76 -27.66 2.04
CA GLY A 848 3.87 -27.04 3.01
C GLY A 848 2.49 -26.74 2.42
N SER A 849 1.52 -26.52 3.30
CA SER A 849 0.12 -26.27 2.93
C SER A 849 -0.52 -25.23 3.82
N LEU A 850 -1.74 -24.81 3.50
CA LEU A 850 -2.50 -23.88 4.34
C LEU A 850 -2.65 -24.43 5.78
N PHE A 851 -2.80 -25.76 5.92
CA PHE A 851 -2.80 -26.43 7.22
C PHE A 851 -1.56 -26.10 8.07
N SER A 852 -0.38 -26.04 7.46
CA SER A 852 0.87 -25.73 8.16
C SER A 852 1.08 -24.24 8.46
N ASP A 853 0.34 -23.34 7.81
CA ASP A 853 0.49 -21.89 8.02
C ASP A 853 -0.06 -21.44 9.38
N SER A 854 -0.95 -22.23 10.00
CA SER A 854 -1.52 -21.95 11.33
C SER A 854 -2.13 -20.55 11.43
N THR A 855 -2.99 -20.22 10.46
CA THR A 855 -3.69 -18.92 10.34
C THR A 855 -5.21 -19.09 10.44
N ILE A 856 -5.93 -18.03 10.79
CA ILE A 856 -7.39 -18.05 11.00
C ILE A 856 -8.21 -17.60 9.78
N GLY A 857 -7.56 -17.14 8.73
CA GLY A 857 -8.20 -16.76 7.47
C GLY A 857 -7.37 -17.15 6.27
N PHE A 858 -7.98 -17.06 5.10
CA PHE A 858 -7.34 -17.45 3.85
C PHE A 858 -7.91 -16.68 2.67
N ARG A 859 -7.14 -16.68 1.59
CA ARG A 859 -7.60 -16.33 0.24
C ARG A 859 -7.05 -17.34 -0.76
N TRP A 860 -7.55 -17.30 -1.98
CA TRP A 860 -7.11 -18.19 -3.04
C TRP A 860 -6.93 -17.44 -4.36
N LEU A 861 -6.10 -18.01 -5.24
CA LEU A 861 -5.81 -17.58 -6.59
C LEU A 861 -6.13 -18.74 -7.52
N LEU A 862 -6.83 -18.45 -8.60
CA LEU A 862 -7.13 -19.42 -9.64
C LEU A 862 -6.66 -18.88 -10.99
N LEU A 863 -5.91 -19.70 -11.71
CA LEU A 863 -5.44 -19.42 -13.07
C LEU A 863 -6.01 -20.47 -14.03
N ILE A 864 -6.37 -20.05 -15.25
CA ILE A 864 -6.61 -20.96 -16.38
C ILE A 864 -5.29 -21.22 -17.11
N ASP A 865 -5.07 -22.47 -17.55
CA ASP A 865 -4.01 -22.86 -18.47
C ASP A 865 -4.58 -23.11 -19.87
N ARG A 866 -4.43 -22.11 -20.74
CA ARG A 866 -4.93 -22.16 -22.12
C ARG A 866 -4.13 -23.05 -23.05
N THR A 867 -3.01 -23.60 -22.58
CA THR A 867 -2.28 -24.62 -23.35
C THR A 867 -3.00 -25.97 -23.30
N MET A 868 -3.88 -26.19 -22.31
CA MET A 868 -4.63 -27.44 -22.14
C MET A 868 -6.12 -27.35 -22.50
N THR A 869 -6.71 -26.15 -22.50
CA THR A 869 -8.14 -25.94 -22.74
C THR A 869 -8.43 -24.57 -23.33
N THR A 870 -9.59 -24.40 -23.96
CA THR A 870 -10.00 -23.11 -24.52
C THR A 870 -10.98 -22.36 -23.62
N ASN A 871 -11.85 -23.09 -22.91
CA ASN A 871 -12.92 -22.50 -22.13
C ASN A 871 -13.10 -23.19 -20.78
N VAL A 872 -13.06 -22.40 -19.69
CA VAL A 872 -13.35 -22.86 -18.35
C VAL A 872 -14.30 -21.89 -17.65
N ILE A 873 -15.38 -22.42 -17.10
CA ILE A 873 -16.32 -21.69 -16.25
C ILE A 873 -16.32 -22.33 -14.87
N VAL A 874 -15.94 -21.57 -13.84
CA VAL A 874 -15.89 -22.09 -12.46
C VAL A 874 -17.22 -21.85 -11.80
N ARG A 875 -17.81 -22.89 -11.23
CA ARG A 875 -19.14 -22.87 -10.59
C ARG A 875 -19.05 -22.76 -9.08
N GLU A 876 -18.02 -23.37 -8.50
CA GLU A 876 -17.81 -23.36 -7.06
C GLU A 876 -16.32 -23.50 -6.77
N VAL A 877 -15.82 -22.69 -5.83
CA VAL A 877 -14.61 -23.01 -5.07
C VAL A 877 -15.05 -23.21 -3.62
N ARG A 878 -14.63 -24.31 -3.00
CA ARG A 878 -14.95 -24.64 -1.62
C ARG A 878 -13.68 -25.03 -0.87
N ILE A 879 -13.52 -24.53 0.35
CA ILE A 879 -12.45 -24.92 1.26
C ILE A 879 -13.07 -25.62 2.47
N ASP A 880 -12.65 -26.87 2.70
CA ASP A 880 -13.12 -27.71 3.81
C ASP A 880 -12.07 -27.66 4.93
N TYR A 881 -12.51 -27.42 6.16
CA TYR A 881 -11.65 -27.34 7.35
C TYR A 881 -12.38 -27.80 8.61
N ARG A 882 -11.65 -28.05 9.69
CA ARG A 882 -12.15 -28.61 10.94
C ARG A 882 -11.95 -27.63 12.10
N ILE A 883 -13.02 -27.34 12.84
CA ILE A 883 -13.04 -26.44 14.01
C ILE A 883 -13.44 -27.15 15.29
#